data_AF-D2W0C6-F1
#
_entry.id   AF-D2W0C6-F1
#
_cell.length_a   1.000
_cell.length_b   1.000
_cell.length_c   1.000
_cell.angle_alpha   90.00
_cell.angle_beta   90.00
_cell.angle_gamma   90.00
#
_symmetry.space_group_name_H-M   'P 1'
#
loop_
_entity.id
_entity.type
_entity.pdbx_description
1 polymer ?
#
loop_
_entity_poly.entity_id
_entity_poly.type
_entity_poly.pdbx_seq_one_letter_code
_entity_poly.pdbx_strand_id
1 'polypeptide(L)'
;MQQFPKCTINNFRYDKESTGPSQYWQSHHFHENQFKFPFSSDELIYHIRNFITISEEGLLKDKVLYRDDSIRGIYVFGSRVSKTNVNDSDFDLIMIVDDFYSHCIDYETRYSNNLQYLLKSSIKCNCDDEEGKLEEKEYDMEVHIMETSFFVDHVYLQLPIFMLSVLQPNSSFVLFEDEKMKLWRHHWSLWFLRISRTKNSFLHELHHCFNKAFRFWNVLENKLCKDESERKSTLKKVKKNLAHGIRYSKYAYQFVNSGIIYDYTETNKLYDSIVFHTDSFSSWNEYKQISDALYKTWKEQLKDDLKNIIKDALFKCKNSESNSSLGIQNFLNTYSSGFEKDNPLFSELIMVVEHNYELDFSHHYKYGPYSLMRLLSVNVTPIIRSKEEHLNPNSSQLFKIDCDMEYISLELCKLFLECRSYLECNGTVLSYNIDDNGKIVYTPVCVPRFYAMDYNFILEKVGSDYFSDIDMSSIQILERPVGIRCSLFFYSGEWRFVFDDEKDNWISKWILKNFDMSQTEQEFENLFERIGMKYPSHEDQMLNFFFIYQKNSNRIIYCGSRNLESMMEYENWIDFSTKYNWNDFVKSYSDIGFLDLQDFVNDFEKFSPLEYEGLEFVNFKQPYKCFILKSSLHSNIPSLRLCNVNYLVSKLDKYVLENPPYELTSSKYNDTRIVSSIMQSKFSNQVNEDHLVNNLNPLFTKPFSQFKNIYIELCQSINIFYNEQLLSIEQDIKQFNETAKKYLRGNLVGLFYNLKKFRKEQNCADVNVANYWRNLSFSNRENPSTTHNTINFQEVRQVLELISIYKNHINNLSGN
;
A
#
# COMPACT_ATOMS: atom_id res chain seq x y z
N MET A 1 39.97 56.21 -25.58
CA MET A 1 39.68 54.96 -26.31
C MET A 1 40.60 53.89 -25.77
N GLN A 2 40.02 52.92 -25.05
CA GLN A 2 40.62 51.61 -24.87
C GLN A 2 40.79 50.96 -26.24
N GLN A 3 42.00 50.60 -26.58
CA GLN A 3 42.41 49.27 -27.02
C GLN A 3 43.83 49.12 -26.48
N PHE A 4 44.17 47.99 -25.89
CA PHE A 4 44.96 46.93 -26.53
C PHE A 4 45.31 45.90 -25.42
N PRO A 5 45.89 44.73 -25.72
CA PRO A 5 45.79 43.88 -26.90
C PRO A 5 45.58 42.38 -26.53
N LYS A 6 45.58 41.53 -27.56
CA LYS A 6 45.34 40.08 -27.66
C LYS A 6 46.23 39.12 -26.82
N CYS A 7 45.64 37.93 -26.61
CA CYS A 7 46.19 36.55 -26.41
C CYS A 7 46.88 36.24 -25.06
N THR A 8 46.70 35.08 -24.39
CA THR A 8 46.66 33.67 -24.87
C THR A 8 46.02 32.71 -23.84
N ILE A 9 45.23 31.75 -24.33
CA ILE A 9 44.89 30.36 -23.89
C ILE A 9 45.11 29.91 -22.42
N ASN A 10 44.05 29.44 -21.72
CA ASN A 10 43.80 28.05 -21.22
C ASN A 10 42.84 27.97 -20.01
N ASN A 11 42.16 26.81 -19.91
CA ASN A 11 41.38 26.28 -18.78
C ASN A 11 39.95 26.81 -18.57
N PHE A 12 38.96 26.05 -19.04
CA PHE A 12 37.66 26.04 -18.36
C PHE A 12 37.77 25.17 -17.11
N ARG A 13 38.06 25.83 -15.98
CA ARG A 13 37.62 25.36 -14.66
C ARG A 13 36.10 25.36 -14.67
N TYR A 14 35.48 24.21 -14.43
CA TYR A 14 34.11 24.18 -13.94
C TYR A 14 34.17 24.45 -12.44
N ASP A 15 33.83 25.67 -12.05
CA ASP A 15 33.61 26.04 -10.66
C ASP A 15 32.35 25.37 -10.10
N LYS A 16 32.35 25.26 -8.77
CA LYS A 16 31.29 24.72 -7.90
C LYS A 16 29.91 25.30 -8.22
N GLU A 17 28.89 24.53 -7.81
CA GLU A 17 27.47 24.91 -7.71
C GLU A 17 26.70 24.93 -9.05
N SER A 18 26.47 23.76 -9.65
CA SER A 18 25.39 23.62 -10.64
C SER A 18 24.04 23.48 -9.91
N THR A 19 23.45 24.61 -9.53
CA THR A 19 22.07 24.71 -9.03
C THR A 19 21.04 24.99 -10.14
N GLY A 20 21.45 24.92 -11.42
CA GLY A 20 20.56 25.09 -12.56
C GLY A 20 20.45 23.84 -13.45
N PRO A 21 19.30 23.62 -14.11
CA PRO A 21 19.17 22.61 -15.16
C PRO A 21 20.26 22.79 -16.22
N SER A 22 20.95 21.70 -16.55
CA SER A 22 22.11 21.68 -17.44
C SER A 22 21.83 22.27 -18.83
N GLN A 23 22.72 23.09 -19.42
CA GLN A 23 22.57 23.56 -20.82
C GLN A 23 22.43 22.43 -21.89
N TYR A 24 22.56 21.15 -21.48
CA TYR A 24 22.30 19.95 -22.27
C TYR A 24 20.84 19.79 -22.77
N TRP A 25 19.89 20.57 -22.25
CA TRP A 25 18.49 20.56 -22.70
C TRP A 25 18.27 21.10 -24.13
N GLN A 26 19.31 21.57 -24.83
CA GLN A 26 19.15 22.24 -26.12
C GLN A 26 19.58 21.40 -27.35
N SER A 27 20.25 20.25 -27.18
CA SER A 27 20.77 19.47 -28.31
C SER A 27 19.86 18.31 -28.73
N HIS A 28 19.31 18.42 -29.95
CA HIS A 28 18.40 17.47 -30.63
C HIS A 28 19.10 16.17 -31.12
N HIS A 29 20.03 15.60 -30.35
CA HIS A 29 20.83 14.44 -30.78
C HIS A 29 20.75 13.27 -29.78
N PHE A 30 19.52 12.82 -29.49
CA PHE A 30 19.26 11.59 -28.71
C PHE A 30 18.89 10.38 -29.59
N HIS A 31 19.36 10.36 -30.84
CA HIS A 31 19.31 9.18 -31.68
C HIS A 31 20.73 8.60 -31.81
N GLU A 32 20.85 7.28 -31.61
CA GLU A 32 21.97 6.44 -32.07
C GLU A 32 23.20 6.23 -31.16
N ASN A 33 23.00 5.92 -29.88
CA ASN A 33 23.88 4.96 -29.20
C ASN A 33 23.02 3.84 -28.62
N GLN A 34 22.63 2.88 -29.47
CA GLN A 34 21.91 1.69 -29.03
C GLN A 34 22.76 0.97 -28.00
N PHE A 35 22.29 0.89 -26.75
CA PHE A 35 22.79 -0.08 -25.80
C PHE A 35 22.60 -1.46 -26.44
N LYS A 36 23.70 -2.11 -26.82
CA LYS A 36 23.66 -3.46 -27.38
C LYS A 36 24.07 -4.43 -26.30
N PHE A 37 23.17 -5.34 -25.98
CA PHE A 37 23.50 -6.48 -25.16
C PHE A 37 24.52 -7.36 -25.91
N PRO A 38 25.54 -7.89 -25.22
CA PRO A 38 26.50 -8.81 -25.82
C PRO A 38 25.91 -10.22 -26.03
N PHE A 39 24.66 -10.42 -25.64
CA PHE A 39 23.90 -11.66 -25.78
C PHE A 39 22.43 -11.34 -26.11
N SER A 40 21.77 -12.27 -26.79
CA SER A 40 20.33 -12.28 -27.06
C SER A 40 19.51 -12.73 -25.85
N SER A 41 18.19 -12.51 -25.89
CA SER A 41 17.25 -13.06 -24.91
C SER A 41 17.33 -14.58 -24.85
N ASP A 42 17.45 -15.24 -26.00
CA ASP A 42 17.48 -16.70 -26.09
C ASP A 42 18.76 -17.29 -25.47
N GLU A 43 19.91 -16.64 -25.68
CA GLU A 43 21.17 -17.01 -25.04
C GLU A 43 21.10 -16.84 -23.52
N LEU A 44 20.54 -15.72 -23.03
CA LEU A 44 20.33 -15.51 -21.59
C LEU A 44 19.39 -16.56 -21.01
N ILE A 45 18.24 -16.81 -21.65
CA ILE A 45 17.27 -17.80 -21.19
C ILE A 45 17.91 -19.19 -21.17
N TYR A 46 18.61 -19.59 -22.24
CA TYR A 46 19.35 -20.86 -22.28
C TYR A 46 20.38 -20.96 -21.15
N HIS A 47 21.12 -19.88 -20.88
CA HIS A 47 22.05 -19.81 -19.76
C HIS A 47 21.34 -20.02 -18.42
N ILE A 48 20.25 -19.30 -18.15
CA ILE A 48 19.45 -19.45 -16.93
C ILE A 48 18.95 -20.89 -16.78
N ARG A 49 18.47 -21.54 -17.85
CA ARG A 49 18.03 -22.95 -17.84
C ARG A 49 19.13 -23.93 -17.46
N ASN A 50 20.39 -23.65 -17.78
CA ASN A 50 21.50 -24.52 -17.39
C ASN A 50 21.82 -24.43 -15.89
N PHE A 51 21.53 -23.28 -15.27
CA PHE A 51 21.70 -23.07 -13.82
C PHE A 51 20.46 -23.46 -13.01
N ILE A 52 19.28 -23.36 -13.61
CA ILE A 52 17.99 -23.61 -12.98
C ILE A 52 17.35 -24.84 -13.62
N THR A 53 17.20 -25.91 -12.85
CA THR A 53 16.63 -27.16 -13.36
C THR A 53 15.13 -27.04 -13.64
N ILE A 54 14.74 -27.06 -14.92
CA ILE A 54 13.35 -27.16 -15.37
C ILE A 54 12.84 -28.59 -15.11
N SER A 55 11.63 -28.73 -14.58
CA SER A 55 11.01 -30.02 -14.31
C SER A 55 10.23 -30.54 -15.53
N GLU A 56 10.77 -31.52 -16.24
CA GLU A 56 9.97 -32.64 -16.78
C GLU A 56 10.18 -33.83 -15.83
N GLU A 57 9.17 -34.11 -15.00
CA GLU A 57 9.01 -35.31 -14.15
C GLU A 57 10.04 -35.58 -13.00
N GLY A 58 9.53 -35.52 -11.75
CA GLY A 58 9.95 -36.42 -10.67
C GLY A 58 11.08 -35.94 -9.72
N LEU A 59 10.70 -35.75 -8.44
CA LEU A 59 11.52 -35.58 -7.22
C LEU A 59 12.33 -34.28 -7.12
N LEU A 60 11.85 -33.37 -6.26
CA LEU A 60 12.24 -31.96 -6.16
C LEU A 60 12.68 -31.61 -4.73
N LYS A 61 13.99 -31.45 -4.50
CA LYS A 61 14.52 -30.58 -3.44
C LYS A 61 15.43 -29.58 -4.14
N ASP A 62 15.32 -28.30 -3.76
CA ASP A 62 16.12 -27.17 -4.26
C ASP A 62 16.00 -26.89 -5.77
N LYS A 63 14.77 -26.72 -6.28
CA LYS A 63 14.54 -26.27 -7.66
C LYS A 63 13.77 -24.96 -7.72
N VAL A 64 14.13 -24.15 -8.71
CA VAL A 64 13.36 -23.00 -9.21
C VAL A 64 12.71 -23.46 -10.51
N LEU A 65 11.41 -23.22 -10.68
CA LEU A 65 10.60 -23.66 -11.80
C LEU A 65 9.89 -22.46 -12.40
N TYR A 66 9.98 -22.32 -13.71
CA TYR A 66 9.17 -21.42 -14.50
C TYR A 66 8.95 -22.00 -15.91
N ARG A 67 7.95 -21.53 -16.63
CA ARG A 67 7.74 -21.88 -18.04
C ARG A 67 8.28 -20.79 -18.94
N ASP A 68 9.00 -21.13 -20.00
CA ASP A 68 9.56 -20.11 -20.91
C ASP A 68 8.48 -19.30 -21.63
N ASP A 69 7.35 -19.93 -21.95
CA ASP A 69 6.21 -19.24 -22.57
C ASP A 69 5.43 -18.35 -21.58
N SER A 70 5.81 -18.36 -20.29
CA SER A 70 5.30 -17.49 -19.23
C SER A 70 6.17 -16.25 -18.99
N ILE A 71 7.33 -16.13 -19.66
CA ILE A 71 8.20 -14.95 -19.57
C ILE A 71 7.49 -13.75 -20.18
N ARG A 72 7.41 -12.65 -19.42
CA ARG A 72 6.72 -11.41 -19.81
C ARG A 72 7.68 -10.29 -20.15
N GLY A 73 8.84 -10.27 -19.50
CA GLY A 73 9.85 -9.24 -19.71
C GLY A 73 11.20 -9.58 -19.07
N ILE A 74 12.26 -9.05 -19.68
CA ILE A 74 13.64 -9.11 -19.20
C ILE A 74 14.24 -7.71 -19.32
N TYR A 75 14.55 -7.10 -18.17
CA TYR A 75 14.98 -5.72 -18.06
C TYR A 75 16.33 -5.59 -17.39
N VAL A 76 17.17 -4.69 -17.87
CA VAL A 76 18.36 -4.25 -17.13
C VAL A 76 17.93 -3.28 -16.04
N PHE A 77 18.40 -3.51 -14.83
CA PHE A 77 18.22 -2.61 -13.71
C PHE A 77 19.56 -2.27 -13.05
N GLY A 78 19.56 -1.42 -12.03
CA GLY A 78 20.76 -1.16 -11.24
C GLY A 78 21.89 -0.41 -11.95
N SER A 79 23.13 -0.90 -11.80
CA SER A 79 24.32 -0.07 -12.04
C SER A 79 24.68 0.14 -13.51
N ARG A 80 24.28 -0.77 -14.41
CA ARG A 80 24.48 -0.62 -15.87
C ARG A 80 23.52 0.35 -16.55
N VAL A 81 22.30 0.53 -16.02
CA VAL A 81 21.40 1.61 -16.48
C VAL A 81 22.09 2.98 -16.34
N SER A 82 23.07 3.08 -15.43
CA SER A 82 23.80 4.31 -15.11
C SER A 82 25.20 4.45 -15.73
N LYS A 83 25.71 3.49 -16.52
CA LYS A 83 27.05 3.56 -17.15
C LYS A 83 27.06 3.02 -18.58
N THR A 84 27.68 3.74 -19.51
CA THR A 84 27.72 3.43 -20.95
C THR A 84 28.93 2.61 -21.43
N ASN A 85 29.91 2.26 -20.57
CA ASN A 85 30.99 1.37 -21.00
C ASN A 85 30.61 -0.10 -20.78
N VAL A 86 30.26 -0.76 -21.89
CA VAL A 86 29.94 -2.20 -21.98
C VAL A 86 31.16 -3.08 -21.62
N ASN A 87 32.36 -2.52 -21.73
CA ASN A 87 33.61 -3.28 -21.82
C ASN A 87 34.10 -3.93 -20.51
N ASP A 88 33.66 -3.50 -19.31
CA ASP A 88 34.27 -3.94 -18.02
C ASP A 88 33.28 -4.12 -16.82
N SER A 89 32.02 -4.55 -17.00
CA SER A 89 31.06 -4.56 -15.86
C SER A 89 30.11 -5.76 -15.74
N ASP A 90 29.32 -5.82 -14.67
CA ASP A 90 28.38 -6.90 -14.30
C ASP A 90 26.95 -6.53 -14.75
N PHE A 91 26.10 -7.48 -15.16
CA PHE A 91 24.70 -7.24 -15.54
C PHE A 91 23.73 -7.53 -14.38
N ASP A 92 23.02 -6.50 -13.91
CA ASP A 92 21.87 -6.68 -13.01
C ASP A 92 20.58 -6.73 -13.88
N LEU A 93 19.88 -7.87 -13.91
CA LEU A 93 18.71 -8.13 -14.74
C LEU A 93 17.48 -8.53 -13.92
N ILE A 94 16.30 -8.04 -14.26
CA ILE A 94 15.03 -8.55 -13.75
C ILE A 94 14.38 -9.39 -14.85
N MET A 95 14.01 -10.62 -14.51
CA MET A 95 13.24 -11.51 -15.36
C MET A 95 11.87 -11.75 -14.72
N ILE A 96 10.80 -11.49 -15.47
CA ILE A 96 9.44 -11.51 -14.96
C ILE A 96 8.66 -12.62 -15.64
N VAL A 97 8.00 -13.47 -14.85
CA VAL A 97 7.30 -14.66 -15.34
C VAL A 97 5.94 -14.83 -14.64
N ASP A 98 4.90 -15.28 -15.37
CA ASP A 98 3.58 -15.48 -14.77
C ASP A 98 3.52 -16.73 -13.87
N ASP A 99 4.21 -17.82 -14.23
CA ASP A 99 4.20 -19.07 -13.48
C ASP A 99 5.57 -19.31 -12.83
N PHE A 100 5.77 -18.72 -11.65
CA PHE A 100 7.01 -18.88 -10.89
C PHE A 100 6.80 -19.78 -9.67
N TYR A 101 7.77 -20.65 -9.39
CA TYR A 101 7.82 -21.41 -8.16
C TYR A 101 9.26 -21.69 -7.74
N SER A 102 9.57 -21.56 -6.46
CA SER A 102 10.93 -21.84 -5.97
C SER A 102 10.93 -22.44 -4.57
N HIS A 103 11.63 -23.57 -4.44
CA HIS A 103 11.92 -24.22 -3.17
C HIS A 103 13.22 -23.75 -2.52
N CYS A 104 13.98 -22.89 -3.20
CA CYS A 104 15.28 -22.42 -2.73
C CYS A 104 15.07 -21.33 -1.68
N ILE A 105 15.43 -21.63 -0.43
CA ILE A 105 15.45 -20.64 0.64
C ILE A 105 16.81 -19.92 0.57
N ASP A 106 16.86 -18.79 -0.14
CA ASP A 106 17.98 -17.85 -0.03
C ASP A 106 17.72 -16.85 1.11
N TYR A 107 18.80 -16.37 1.73
CA TYR A 107 18.76 -15.33 2.76
C TYR A 107 18.18 -14.02 2.23
N GLU A 108 18.34 -13.73 0.93
CA GLU A 108 17.88 -12.48 0.29
C GLU A 108 16.38 -12.50 -0.08
N THR A 109 15.78 -13.68 -0.33
CA THR A 109 14.36 -13.85 -0.72
C THR A 109 13.47 -14.42 0.40
N ARG A 110 14.05 -14.66 1.58
CA ARG A 110 13.63 -15.50 2.72
C ARG A 110 12.13 -15.62 3.05
N TYR A 111 11.30 -14.61 2.78
CA TYR A 111 9.89 -14.62 3.16
C TYR A 111 8.90 -14.74 1.99
N SER A 112 9.38 -14.70 0.76
CA SER A 112 8.58 -14.83 -0.47
C SER A 112 9.32 -15.63 -1.54
N ASN A 113 9.97 -16.71 -1.14
CA ASN A 113 10.78 -17.56 -2.01
C ASN A 113 9.96 -18.19 -3.14
N ASN A 114 8.66 -18.45 -2.95
CA ASN A 114 7.82 -18.96 -4.03
C ASN A 114 7.48 -17.93 -5.10
N LEU A 115 7.88 -16.66 -4.92
CA LEU A 115 7.55 -15.55 -5.83
C LEU A 115 8.77 -14.84 -6.41
N GLN A 116 9.97 -15.14 -5.90
CA GLN A 116 11.21 -14.56 -6.42
C GLN A 116 12.43 -15.44 -6.14
N TYR A 117 13.45 -15.30 -6.98
CA TYR A 117 14.75 -15.93 -6.84
C TYR A 117 15.85 -15.05 -7.42
N LEU A 118 17.01 -15.03 -6.78
CA LEU A 118 18.18 -14.30 -7.26
C LEU A 118 19.25 -15.28 -7.74
N LEU A 119 19.50 -15.28 -9.05
CA LEU A 119 20.57 -16.06 -9.66
C LEU A 119 21.83 -15.20 -9.80
N LYS A 120 22.95 -15.67 -9.27
CA LYS A 120 24.29 -15.07 -9.50
C LYS A 120 25.12 -16.04 -10.34
N SER A 121 25.54 -15.64 -11.53
CA SER A 121 26.26 -16.47 -12.50
C SER A 121 27.16 -15.63 -13.41
N SER A 122 27.86 -16.24 -14.37
CA SER A 122 28.61 -15.53 -15.42
C SER A 122 28.30 -16.12 -16.79
N ILE A 123 28.15 -15.28 -17.82
CA ILE A 123 27.93 -15.69 -19.21
C ILE A 123 29.14 -15.35 -20.07
N LYS A 124 29.53 -16.26 -20.97
CA LYS A 124 30.60 -16.04 -21.94
C LYS A 124 30.02 -15.73 -23.30
N CYS A 125 30.45 -14.62 -23.89
CA CYS A 125 29.93 -14.13 -25.16
C CYS A 125 31.08 -13.75 -26.10
N ASN A 126 30.92 -14.00 -27.39
CA ASN A 126 31.86 -13.48 -28.39
C ASN A 126 31.48 -12.04 -28.71
N CYS A 127 32.38 -11.11 -28.41
CA CYS A 127 32.17 -9.68 -28.64
C CYS A 127 33.20 -9.17 -29.65
N ASP A 128 32.80 -8.26 -30.54
CA ASP A 128 33.76 -7.56 -31.38
C ASP A 128 34.64 -6.65 -30.51
N ASP A 129 35.95 -6.76 -30.64
CA ASP A 129 36.91 -5.84 -30.06
C ASP A 129 36.88 -4.48 -30.79
N GLU A 130 37.63 -3.50 -30.29
CA GLU A 130 37.73 -2.16 -30.92
C GLU A 130 38.32 -2.21 -32.36
N GLU A 131 38.88 -3.35 -32.78
CA GLU A 131 39.42 -3.63 -34.11
C GLU A 131 38.50 -4.51 -34.98
N GLY A 132 37.33 -4.93 -34.48
CA GLY A 132 36.37 -5.79 -35.17
C GLY A 132 36.71 -7.29 -35.18
N LYS A 133 37.58 -7.76 -34.29
CA LYS A 133 37.84 -9.20 -34.06
C LYS A 133 36.97 -9.73 -32.92
N LEU A 134 36.47 -10.95 -33.09
CA LEU A 134 35.70 -11.63 -32.05
C LEU A 134 36.63 -12.07 -30.90
N GLU A 135 36.42 -11.49 -29.72
CA GLU A 135 37.04 -11.89 -28.46
C GLU A 135 35.97 -12.50 -27.54
N GLU A 136 36.23 -13.68 -26.96
CA GLU A 136 35.36 -14.26 -25.94
C GLU A 136 35.56 -13.51 -24.62
N LYS A 137 34.50 -12.83 -24.16
CA LYS A 137 34.46 -12.10 -22.89
C LYS A 137 33.48 -12.75 -21.93
N GLU A 138 33.88 -12.81 -20.66
CA GLU A 138 33.03 -13.29 -19.57
C GLU A 138 32.41 -12.10 -18.83
N TYR A 139 31.10 -12.14 -18.65
CA TYR A 139 30.33 -11.11 -17.95
C TYR A 139 29.66 -11.71 -16.72
N ASP A 140 29.92 -11.13 -15.55
CA ASP A 140 29.17 -11.45 -14.33
C ASP A 140 27.72 -11.00 -14.49
N MET A 141 26.78 -11.79 -13.97
CA MET A 141 25.34 -11.55 -14.05
C MET A 141 24.64 -11.83 -12.72
N GLU A 142 23.75 -10.93 -12.36
CA GLU A 142 22.77 -11.08 -11.29
C GLU A 142 21.36 -10.99 -11.93
N VAL A 143 20.63 -12.11 -11.97
CA VAL A 143 19.29 -12.18 -12.53
C VAL A 143 18.27 -12.39 -11.40
N HIS A 144 17.46 -11.37 -11.15
CA HIS A 144 16.32 -11.44 -10.23
C HIS A 144 15.09 -11.92 -10.99
N ILE A 145 14.76 -13.20 -10.80
CA ILE A 145 13.57 -13.82 -11.38
C ILE A 145 12.41 -13.57 -10.43
N MET A 146 11.28 -13.07 -10.93
CA MET A 146 10.10 -12.75 -10.12
C MET A 146 8.81 -13.18 -10.81
N GLU A 147 7.81 -13.51 -9.99
CA GLU A 147 6.43 -13.60 -10.44
C GLU A 147 5.91 -12.23 -10.90
N THR A 148 5.14 -12.19 -11.98
CA THR A 148 4.65 -10.96 -12.61
C THR A 148 3.87 -10.06 -11.65
N SER A 149 2.86 -10.59 -10.96
CA SER A 149 2.05 -9.80 -10.03
C SER A 149 2.90 -9.29 -8.85
N PHE A 150 3.86 -10.07 -8.37
CA PHE A 150 4.80 -9.69 -7.33
C PHE A 150 5.64 -8.49 -7.74
N PHE A 151 6.27 -8.53 -8.93
CA PHE A 151 7.04 -7.41 -9.46
C PHE A 151 6.18 -6.16 -9.62
N VAL A 152 5.00 -6.29 -10.24
CA VAL A 152 4.09 -5.17 -10.48
C VAL A 152 3.62 -4.52 -9.18
N ASP A 153 3.30 -5.32 -8.15
CA ASP A 153 2.94 -4.82 -6.82
C ASP A 153 4.09 -4.03 -6.19
N HIS A 154 5.34 -4.51 -6.30
CA HIS A 154 6.51 -3.82 -5.73
C HIS A 154 6.81 -2.50 -6.46
N VAL A 155 6.62 -2.47 -7.78
CA VAL A 155 6.71 -1.23 -8.56
C VAL A 155 5.56 -0.28 -8.19
N TYR A 156 4.32 -0.77 -8.06
CA TYR A 156 3.15 0.02 -7.65
C TYR A 156 3.27 0.61 -6.23
N LEU A 157 3.87 -0.14 -5.31
CA LEU A 157 4.25 0.35 -3.97
C LEU A 157 5.41 1.35 -4.01
N GLN A 158 5.94 1.62 -5.20
CA GLN A 158 6.97 2.59 -5.49
C GLN A 158 8.26 2.31 -4.74
N LEU A 159 8.70 1.05 -4.76
CA LEU A 159 10.05 0.70 -4.34
C LEU A 159 11.03 1.24 -5.37
N PRO A 160 11.88 2.23 -5.01
CA PRO A 160 12.63 3.02 -5.99
C PRO A 160 13.48 2.17 -6.93
N ILE A 161 14.10 1.10 -6.41
CA ILE A 161 14.98 0.22 -7.18
C ILE A 161 14.23 -0.45 -8.35
N PHE A 162 13.03 -0.95 -8.12
CA PHE A 162 12.22 -1.57 -9.18
C PHE A 162 11.55 -0.54 -10.09
N MET A 163 11.32 0.68 -9.60
CA MET A 163 10.88 1.76 -10.48
C MET A 163 11.93 2.08 -11.56
N LEU A 164 13.23 1.93 -11.27
CA LEU A 164 14.29 2.19 -12.27
C LEU A 164 14.23 1.27 -13.49
N SER A 165 13.63 0.07 -13.40
CA SER A 165 13.48 -0.81 -14.58
C SER A 165 12.31 -0.41 -15.47
N VAL A 166 11.31 0.30 -14.93
CA VAL A 166 10.12 0.72 -15.71
C VAL A 166 10.21 2.16 -16.20
N LEU A 167 10.97 3.01 -15.51
CA LEU A 167 11.09 4.45 -15.79
C LEU A 167 12.15 4.79 -16.84
N GLN A 168 12.53 3.83 -17.68
CA GLN A 168 13.51 4.00 -18.73
C GLN A 168 12.84 4.57 -20.00
N PRO A 169 13.42 5.61 -20.63
CA PRO A 169 12.77 6.38 -21.68
C PRO A 169 12.75 5.65 -23.03
N ASN A 170 13.49 4.54 -23.18
CA ASN A 170 13.55 3.78 -24.42
C ASN A 170 13.79 2.28 -24.17
N SER A 171 13.48 1.47 -25.18
CA SER A 171 13.64 0.00 -25.14
C SER A 171 15.09 -0.49 -25.14
N SER A 172 16.10 0.40 -25.06
CA SER A 172 17.51 -0.03 -25.16
C SER A 172 17.97 -0.87 -23.97
N PHE A 173 17.27 -0.80 -22.84
CA PHE A 173 17.54 -1.57 -21.62
C PHE A 173 16.59 -2.76 -21.45
N VAL A 174 15.77 -3.03 -22.47
CA VAL A 174 14.84 -4.15 -22.54
C VAL A 174 15.45 -5.21 -23.43
N LEU A 175 15.74 -6.38 -22.88
CA LEU A 175 16.23 -7.52 -23.67
C LEU A 175 15.06 -8.26 -24.33
N PHE A 176 13.94 -8.37 -23.62
CA PHE A 176 12.71 -8.98 -24.09
C PHE A 176 11.51 -8.36 -23.36
N GLU A 177 10.38 -8.19 -24.03
CA GLU A 177 9.08 -7.96 -23.41
C GLU A 177 7.97 -8.32 -24.38
N ASP A 178 6.83 -8.77 -23.86
CA ASP A 178 5.63 -8.94 -24.68
C ASP A 178 4.82 -7.63 -24.82
N GLU A 179 3.81 -7.62 -25.69
CA GLU A 179 3.05 -6.41 -26.00
C GLU A 179 2.28 -5.84 -24.80
N LYS A 180 1.69 -6.70 -23.96
CA LYS A 180 0.97 -6.22 -22.76
C LYS A 180 1.96 -5.59 -21.77
N MET A 181 3.11 -6.24 -21.56
CA MET A 181 4.13 -5.78 -20.60
C MET A 181 4.81 -4.50 -21.08
N LYS A 182 5.03 -4.38 -22.39
CA LYS A 182 5.47 -3.15 -23.03
C LYS A 182 4.48 -2.01 -22.83
N LEU A 183 3.19 -2.25 -23.07
CA LEU A 183 2.14 -1.25 -22.84
C LEU A 183 2.11 -0.82 -21.37
N TRP A 184 2.14 -1.78 -20.44
CA TRP A 184 2.20 -1.48 -19.02
C TRP A 184 3.42 -0.65 -18.65
N ARG A 185 4.63 -1.05 -19.08
CA ARG A 185 5.87 -0.33 -18.77
C ARG A 185 5.84 1.10 -19.29
N HIS A 186 5.38 1.28 -20.52
CA HIS A 186 5.26 2.59 -21.16
C HIS A 186 4.28 3.50 -20.40
N HIS A 187 3.10 3.02 -20.04
CA HIS A 187 2.07 3.84 -19.41
C HIS A 187 2.07 3.81 -17.87
N TRP A 188 2.97 3.04 -17.24
CA TRP A 188 2.99 2.85 -15.79
C TRP A 188 3.03 4.19 -15.03
N SER A 189 3.89 5.12 -15.46
CA SER A 189 4.02 6.43 -14.81
C SER A 189 2.82 7.36 -15.02
N LEU A 190 1.96 7.05 -15.99
CA LEU A 190 0.69 7.74 -16.20
C LEU A 190 -0.37 7.14 -15.26
N TRP A 191 -0.50 5.82 -15.23
CA TRP A 191 -1.56 5.12 -14.50
C TRP A 191 -1.35 5.10 -12.98
N PHE A 192 -0.11 4.91 -12.52
CA PHE A 192 0.16 4.46 -11.15
C PHE A 192 1.11 5.36 -10.34
N LEU A 193 1.76 6.33 -10.98
CA LEU A 193 2.64 7.25 -10.28
C LEU A 193 1.86 8.07 -9.25
N ARG A 194 2.43 8.22 -8.05
CA ARG A 194 1.98 9.13 -6.99
C ARG A 194 3.14 9.98 -6.52
N ILE A 195 3.07 11.29 -6.74
CA ILE A 195 4.19 12.19 -6.47
C ILE A 195 4.57 12.18 -4.99
N SER A 196 3.56 12.23 -4.12
CA SER A 196 3.77 12.30 -2.67
C SER A 196 4.47 11.05 -2.11
N ARG A 197 4.09 9.85 -2.58
CA ARG A 197 4.69 8.58 -2.18
C ARG A 197 6.08 8.40 -2.78
N THR A 198 6.23 8.67 -4.07
CA THR A 198 7.51 8.57 -4.78
C THR A 198 8.57 9.40 -4.08
N LYS A 199 8.24 10.64 -3.71
CA LYS A 199 9.11 11.48 -2.89
C LYS A 199 9.60 10.76 -1.64
N ASN A 200 8.67 10.21 -0.86
CA ASN A 200 9.00 9.57 0.41
C ASN A 200 9.82 8.30 0.21
N SER A 201 9.50 7.49 -0.82
CA SER A 201 10.26 6.31 -1.19
C SER A 201 11.71 6.64 -1.55
N PHE A 202 11.93 7.62 -2.43
CA PHE A 202 13.29 8.02 -2.84
C PHE A 202 14.08 8.72 -1.73
N LEU A 203 13.41 9.50 -0.85
CA LEU A 203 14.04 10.07 0.34
C LEU A 203 14.41 8.99 1.37
N HIS A 204 13.58 7.96 1.52
CA HIS A 204 13.92 6.81 2.34
C HIS A 204 15.14 6.08 1.79
N GLU A 205 15.20 5.86 0.47
CA GLU A 205 16.34 5.21 -0.19
C GLU A 205 17.63 6.04 -0.07
N LEU A 206 17.54 7.38 -0.16
CA LEU A 206 18.65 8.29 0.14
C LEU A 206 19.20 8.01 1.55
N HIS A 207 18.33 8.00 2.56
CA HIS A 207 18.73 7.71 3.94
C HIS A 207 19.28 6.28 4.12
N HIS A 208 18.65 5.29 3.48
CA HIS A 208 19.08 3.90 3.50
C HIS A 208 20.50 3.74 2.94
N CYS A 209 20.77 4.33 1.76
CA CYS A 209 22.08 4.32 1.11
C CYS A 209 23.18 4.91 2.01
N PHE A 210 22.92 6.05 2.67
CA PHE A 210 23.88 6.65 3.61
C PHE A 210 24.18 5.74 4.80
N ASN A 211 23.15 5.18 5.42
CA ASN A 211 23.29 4.26 6.56
C ASN A 211 24.01 2.96 6.15
N LYS A 212 23.74 2.45 4.95
CA LYS A 212 24.40 1.27 4.38
C LYS A 212 25.88 1.55 4.12
N ALA A 213 26.22 2.73 3.60
CA ALA A 213 27.61 3.16 3.48
C ALA A 213 28.33 3.21 4.83
N PHE A 214 27.70 3.78 5.87
CA PHE A 214 28.27 3.81 7.22
C PHE A 214 28.47 2.42 7.82
N ARG A 215 27.51 1.50 7.60
CA ARG A 215 27.66 0.09 8.03
C ARG A 215 28.87 -0.58 7.38
N PHE A 216 29.07 -0.41 6.08
CA PHE A 216 30.26 -0.94 5.39
C PHE A 216 31.55 -0.26 5.88
N TRP A 217 31.50 1.04 6.19
CA TRP A 217 32.63 1.72 6.80
C TRP A 217 33.00 1.10 8.17
N ASN A 218 32.02 0.81 9.02
CA ASN A 218 32.26 0.18 10.31
C ASN A 218 32.91 -1.22 10.17
N VAL A 219 32.64 -1.95 9.09
CA VAL A 219 33.34 -3.22 8.78
C VAL A 219 34.83 -2.97 8.53
N LEU A 220 35.17 -1.91 7.79
CA LEU A 220 36.55 -1.50 7.53
C LEU A 220 37.27 -1.03 8.80
N GLU A 221 36.62 -0.17 9.58
CA GLU A 221 37.18 0.42 10.80
C GLU A 221 37.44 -0.65 11.87
N ASN A 222 36.51 -1.58 12.04
CA ASN A 222 36.64 -2.69 12.99
C ASN A 222 37.53 -3.84 12.46
N LYS A 223 38.17 -3.67 11.29
CA LYS A 223 39.04 -4.66 10.65
C LYS A 223 38.40 -6.05 10.50
N LEU A 224 37.12 -6.07 10.13
CA LEU A 224 36.35 -7.31 9.95
C LEU A 224 36.53 -7.95 8.56
N CYS A 225 37.24 -7.28 7.64
CA CYS A 225 37.64 -7.85 6.35
C CYS A 225 38.80 -8.84 6.52
N LYS A 226 38.73 -9.98 5.85
CA LYS A 226 39.72 -11.06 5.92
C LYS A 226 41.02 -10.73 5.19
N ASP A 227 40.93 -9.99 4.08
CA ASP A 227 42.07 -9.63 3.24
C ASP A 227 41.91 -8.26 2.54
N GLU A 228 42.94 -7.87 1.80
CA GLU A 228 43.01 -6.59 1.07
C GLU A 228 42.02 -6.51 -0.09
N SER A 229 41.67 -7.65 -0.70
CA SER A 229 40.67 -7.70 -1.77
C SER A 229 39.28 -7.40 -1.21
N GLU A 230 38.92 -8.04 -0.10
CA GLU A 230 37.66 -7.80 0.61
C GLU A 230 37.59 -6.37 1.17
N ARG A 231 38.72 -5.84 1.65
CA ARG A 231 38.83 -4.43 2.07
C ARG A 231 38.55 -3.47 0.92
N LYS A 232 39.18 -3.67 -0.25
CA LYS A 232 38.94 -2.84 -1.45
C LYS A 232 37.49 -2.95 -1.94
N SER A 233 36.94 -4.17 -1.96
CA SER A 233 35.54 -4.42 -2.32
C SER A 233 34.57 -3.72 -1.36
N THR A 234 34.81 -3.80 -0.05
CA THR A 234 33.99 -3.13 0.97
C THR A 234 34.08 -1.61 0.85
N LEU A 235 35.27 -1.05 0.60
CA LEU A 235 35.44 0.38 0.34
C LEU A 235 34.70 0.83 -0.92
N LYS A 236 34.77 0.05 -2.01
CA LYS A 236 33.97 0.28 -3.23
C LYS A 236 32.47 0.33 -2.89
N LYS A 237 31.97 -0.56 -2.01
CA LYS A 237 30.58 -0.54 -1.53
C LYS A 237 30.25 0.73 -0.75
N VAL A 238 31.13 1.23 0.13
CA VAL A 238 30.93 2.52 0.83
C VAL A 238 30.70 3.64 -0.19
N LYS A 239 31.63 3.80 -1.14
CA LYS A 239 31.60 4.87 -2.14
C LYS A 239 30.40 4.77 -3.08
N LYS A 240 30.09 3.55 -3.56
CA LYS A 240 28.93 3.27 -4.42
C LYS A 240 27.62 3.69 -3.75
N ASN A 241 27.41 3.32 -2.48
CA ASN A 241 26.17 3.66 -1.77
C ASN A 241 26.04 5.18 -1.52
N LEU A 242 27.13 5.89 -1.19
CA LEU A 242 27.09 7.36 -1.04
C LEU A 242 26.66 8.05 -2.34
N ALA A 243 27.21 7.63 -3.48
CA ALA A 243 26.85 8.18 -4.79
C ALA A 243 25.41 7.81 -5.21
N HIS A 244 24.98 6.57 -4.96
CA HIS A 244 23.65 6.08 -5.32
C HIS A 244 22.53 6.87 -4.64
N GLY A 245 22.66 7.20 -3.34
CA GLY A 245 21.63 7.97 -2.65
C GLY A 245 21.33 9.31 -3.33
N ILE A 246 22.38 10.11 -3.63
CA ILE A 246 22.22 11.41 -4.31
C ILE A 246 21.66 11.22 -5.71
N ARG A 247 22.17 10.22 -6.44
CA ARG A 247 21.70 9.89 -7.79
C ARG A 247 20.20 9.58 -7.81
N TYR A 248 19.72 8.74 -6.90
CA TYR A 248 18.31 8.40 -6.80
C TYR A 248 17.45 9.63 -6.48
N SER A 249 17.94 10.56 -5.65
CA SER A 249 17.23 11.82 -5.41
C SER A 249 17.14 12.71 -6.65
N LYS A 250 18.19 12.74 -7.48
CA LYS A 250 18.13 13.42 -8.78
C LYS A 250 17.14 12.76 -9.75
N TYR A 251 17.16 11.44 -9.85
CA TYR A 251 16.19 10.70 -10.66
C TYR A 251 14.76 10.93 -10.18
N ALA A 252 14.53 11.00 -8.87
CA ALA A 252 13.23 11.36 -8.32
C ALA A 252 12.78 12.75 -8.78
N TYR A 253 13.70 13.72 -8.87
CA TYR A 253 13.40 15.05 -9.39
C TYR A 253 13.02 15.02 -10.88
N GLN A 254 13.79 14.31 -11.72
CA GLN A 254 13.47 14.12 -13.14
C GLN A 254 12.09 13.47 -13.29
N PHE A 255 11.85 12.43 -12.50
CA PHE A 255 10.64 11.64 -12.58
C PHE A 255 9.39 12.39 -12.11
N VAL A 256 9.47 13.18 -11.03
CA VAL A 256 8.29 13.93 -10.60
C VAL A 256 7.91 14.98 -11.63
N ASN A 257 8.89 15.68 -12.21
CA ASN A 257 8.63 16.74 -13.18
C ASN A 257 8.26 16.20 -14.57
N SER A 258 8.88 15.10 -15.02
CA SER A 258 8.73 14.60 -16.39
C SER A 258 7.94 13.29 -16.50
N GLY A 259 7.63 12.60 -15.40
CA GLY A 259 7.04 11.26 -15.41
C GLY A 259 7.98 10.14 -15.88
N ILE A 260 9.21 10.46 -16.29
CA ILE A 260 10.26 9.54 -16.76
C ILE A 260 11.64 10.04 -16.31
N ILE A 261 12.65 9.17 -16.36
CA ILE A 261 14.06 9.59 -16.22
C ILE A 261 14.61 9.78 -17.63
N TYR A 262 14.82 11.03 -18.05
CA TYR A 262 15.28 11.34 -19.40
C TYR A 262 16.81 11.38 -19.51
N ASP A 263 17.53 11.58 -18.40
CA ASP A 263 18.99 11.58 -18.37
C ASP A 263 19.54 10.72 -17.21
N TYR A 264 19.84 9.45 -17.52
CA TYR A 264 20.49 8.54 -16.59
C TYR A 264 21.97 8.90 -16.33
N THR A 265 22.59 9.72 -17.18
CA THR A 265 24.01 10.08 -17.11
C THR A 265 24.30 11.34 -16.28
N GLU A 266 23.27 12.10 -15.92
CA GLU A 266 23.35 13.38 -15.18
C GLU A 266 24.22 13.33 -13.92
N THR A 267 24.33 12.13 -13.32
CA THR A 267 25.02 11.89 -12.06
C THR A 267 26.38 11.21 -12.22
N ASN A 268 26.84 10.96 -13.46
CA ASN A 268 28.07 10.22 -13.71
C ASN A 268 29.30 10.98 -13.23
N LYS A 269 29.39 12.29 -13.50
CA LYS A 269 30.47 13.14 -12.95
C LYS A 269 30.51 13.11 -11.41
N LEU A 270 29.34 13.16 -10.77
CA LEU A 270 29.23 13.08 -9.31
C LEU A 270 29.69 11.70 -8.81
N TYR A 271 29.24 10.63 -9.46
CA TYR A 271 29.64 9.27 -9.16
C TYR A 271 31.15 9.12 -9.25
N ASP A 272 31.76 9.61 -10.33
CA ASP A 272 33.20 9.53 -10.54
C ASP A 272 33.95 10.34 -9.47
N SER A 273 33.43 11.51 -9.07
CA SER A 273 34.01 12.31 -8.00
C SER A 273 33.97 11.63 -6.63
N ILE A 274 32.94 10.84 -6.34
CA ILE A 274 32.82 10.11 -5.08
C ILE A 274 33.57 8.79 -5.12
N VAL A 275 33.59 8.09 -6.26
CA VAL A 275 34.14 6.72 -6.35
C VAL A 275 35.63 6.72 -6.65
N PHE A 276 36.09 7.55 -7.60
CA PHE A 276 37.48 7.54 -8.06
C PHE A 276 38.33 8.65 -7.42
N HIS A 277 37.75 9.79 -7.02
CA HIS A 277 38.52 10.91 -6.46
C HIS A 277 38.60 10.94 -4.92
N THR A 278 38.17 9.88 -4.24
CA THR A 278 38.21 9.76 -2.77
C THR A 278 39.11 8.62 -2.28
N ASP A 279 39.95 8.04 -3.14
CA ASP A 279 40.87 6.94 -2.76
C ASP A 279 41.86 7.32 -1.64
N SER A 280 42.16 8.61 -1.50
CA SER A 280 43.03 9.15 -0.45
C SER A 280 42.36 9.35 0.91
N PHE A 281 41.03 9.22 1.00
CA PHE A 281 40.30 9.49 2.23
C PHE A 281 40.51 8.37 3.25
N SER A 282 40.79 8.77 4.49
CA SER A 282 41.22 7.88 5.58
C SER A 282 40.20 7.77 6.71
N SER A 283 39.18 8.63 6.72
CA SER A 283 38.17 8.71 7.77
C SER A 283 36.74 8.84 7.22
N TRP A 284 35.77 8.34 7.98
CA TRP A 284 34.35 8.53 7.65
C TRP A 284 33.96 10.01 7.52
N ASN A 285 34.54 10.89 8.33
CA ASN A 285 34.22 12.31 8.31
C ASN A 285 34.54 12.97 6.97
N GLU A 286 35.62 12.55 6.29
CA GLU A 286 35.96 13.07 4.96
C GLU A 286 34.90 12.67 3.92
N TYR A 287 34.48 11.40 3.91
CA TYR A 287 33.38 10.91 3.06
C TYR A 287 32.04 11.58 3.37
N LYS A 288 31.74 11.75 4.66
CA LYS A 288 30.52 12.40 5.14
C LYS A 288 30.48 13.87 4.70
N GLN A 289 31.57 14.63 4.80
CA GLN A 289 31.56 16.05 4.47
C GLN A 289 31.19 16.33 3.00
N ILE A 290 31.69 15.52 2.07
CA ILE A 290 31.36 15.68 0.63
C ILE A 290 29.89 15.31 0.37
N SER A 291 29.42 14.23 0.98
CA SER A 291 28.06 13.73 0.74
C SER A 291 26.99 14.55 1.49
N ASP A 292 27.18 14.90 2.76
CA ASP A 292 26.16 15.49 3.64
C ASP A 292 25.62 16.82 3.12
N ALA A 293 26.46 17.68 2.51
CA ALA A 293 26.02 18.93 1.89
C ALA A 293 25.06 18.65 0.73
N LEU A 294 25.44 17.76 -0.20
CA LEU A 294 24.61 17.38 -1.34
C LEU A 294 23.33 16.67 -0.90
N TYR A 295 23.42 15.78 0.10
CA TYR A 295 22.26 15.10 0.67
C TYR A 295 21.25 16.09 1.26
N LYS A 296 21.72 17.10 2.00
CA LYS A 296 20.85 18.15 2.57
C LYS A 296 20.18 18.97 1.47
N THR A 297 20.94 19.46 0.49
CA THR A 297 20.41 20.25 -0.61
C THR A 297 19.32 19.50 -1.38
N TRP A 298 19.59 18.28 -1.85
CA TRP A 298 18.63 17.52 -2.62
C TRP A 298 17.43 17.07 -1.79
N LYS A 299 17.64 16.76 -0.50
CA LYS A 299 16.54 16.45 0.41
C LYS A 299 15.62 17.65 0.63
N GLU A 300 16.17 18.86 0.79
CA GLU A 300 15.40 20.08 1.02
C GLU A 300 14.64 20.50 -0.25
N GLN A 301 15.32 20.59 -1.40
CA GLN A 301 14.71 20.94 -2.68
C GLN A 301 13.58 19.98 -3.07
N LEU A 302 13.84 18.66 -3.06
CA LEU A 302 12.83 17.65 -3.37
C LEU A 302 11.67 17.67 -2.36
N LYS A 303 11.91 18.05 -1.11
CA LYS A 303 10.84 18.13 -0.11
C LYS A 303 9.94 19.34 -0.33
N ASP A 304 10.51 20.50 -0.62
CA ASP A 304 9.80 21.77 -0.67
C ASP A 304 9.06 21.96 -2.00
N ASP A 305 9.69 21.68 -3.13
CA ASP A 305 9.07 21.81 -4.46
C ASP A 305 7.83 20.92 -4.57
N LEU A 306 7.94 19.68 -4.11
CA LEU A 306 6.85 18.71 -4.17
C LEU A 306 5.74 19.02 -3.18
N LYS A 307 6.08 19.59 -2.03
CA LYS A 307 5.07 20.07 -1.08
C LYS A 307 4.25 21.21 -1.70
N ASN A 308 4.86 22.07 -2.51
CA ASN A 308 4.15 23.17 -3.17
C ASN A 308 3.20 22.67 -4.26
N ILE A 309 3.63 21.69 -5.08
CA ILE A 309 2.77 21.06 -6.10
C ILE A 309 1.51 20.44 -5.46
N ILE A 310 1.70 19.62 -4.42
CA ILE A 310 0.58 18.96 -3.73
C ILE A 310 -0.33 19.98 -3.05
N LYS A 311 0.22 21.02 -2.44
CA LYS A 311 -0.57 22.11 -1.84
C LYS A 311 -1.43 22.85 -2.86
N ASP A 312 -0.88 23.16 -4.04
CA ASP A 312 -1.63 23.83 -5.11
C ASP A 312 -2.78 22.95 -5.62
N ALA A 313 -2.51 21.66 -5.87
CA ALA A 313 -3.54 20.70 -6.28
C ALA A 313 -4.66 20.58 -5.24
N LEU A 314 -4.32 20.49 -3.96
CA LEU A 314 -5.29 20.43 -2.86
C LEU A 314 -6.09 21.73 -2.72
N PHE A 315 -5.44 22.88 -2.85
CA PHE A 315 -6.12 24.18 -2.82
C PHE A 315 -7.13 24.29 -3.97
N LYS A 316 -6.75 23.87 -5.17
CA LYS A 316 -7.66 23.83 -6.34
C LYS A 316 -8.81 22.86 -6.14
N CYS A 317 -8.54 21.66 -5.64
CA CYS A 317 -9.58 20.65 -5.37
C CYS A 317 -10.59 21.16 -4.33
N LYS A 318 -10.10 21.75 -3.23
CA LYS A 318 -10.94 22.35 -2.18
C LYS A 318 -11.79 23.51 -2.68
N ASN A 319 -11.25 24.36 -3.55
CA ASN A 319 -12.00 25.47 -4.15
C ASN A 319 -12.94 25.04 -5.28
N SER A 320 -12.89 23.77 -5.69
CA SER A 320 -13.80 23.17 -6.68
C SER A 320 -15.05 22.56 -6.04
N GLU A 321 -15.16 22.59 -4.70
CA GLU A 321 -16.33 22.13 -3.96
C GLU A 321 -17.54 23.05 -4.28
N SER A 322 -18.61 22.46 -4.81
CA SER A 322 -19.86 23.17 -5.12
C SER A 322 -21.04 22.46 -4.44
N ASN A 323 -22.16 23.18 -4.22
CA ASN A 323 -23.36 22.58 -3.62
C ASN A 323 -24.14 21.71 -4.61
N SER A 324 -23.85 21.77 -5.91
CA SER A 324 -24.66 21.17 -6.98
C SER A 324 -23.92 20.14 -7.84
N SER A 325 -22.63 19.91 -7.60
CA SER A 325 -21.82 18.94 -8.34
C SER A 325 -20.69 18.39 -7.47
N LEU A 326 -20.17 17.22 -7.85
CA LEU A 326 -19.05 16.59 -7.16
C LEU A 326 -17.78 17.46 -7.28
N GLY A 327 -17.11 17.71 -6.16
CA GLY A 327 -15.87 18.46 -6.11
C GLY A 327 -14.77 17.84 -6.97
N ILE A 328 -14.68 16.51 -7.02
CA ILE A 328 -13.71 15.78 -7.87
C ILE A 328 -14.02 15.95 -9.36
N GLN A 329 -15.30 15.90 -9.73
CA GLN A 329 -15.71 16.13 -11.12
C GLN A 329 -15.35 17.57 -11.56
N ASN A 330 -15.67 18.56 -10.74
CA ASN A 330 -15.34 19.96 -11.03
C ASN A 330 -13.83 20.17 -11.12
N PHE A 331 -13.07 19.54 -10.21
CA PHE A 331 -11.62 19.58 -10.23
C PHE A 331 -11.09 19.03 -11.55
N LEU A 332 -11.55 17.88 -12.00
CA LEU A 332 -11.13 17.31 -13.30
C LEU A 332 -11.53 18.22 -14.47
N ASN A 333 -12.76 18.71 -14.52
CA ASN A 333 -13.23 19.57 -15.61
C ASN A 333 -12.49 20.91 -15.69
N THR A 334 -11.99 21.41 -14.56
CA THR A 334 -11.25 22.69 -14.49
C THR A 334 -9.75 22.49 -14.67
N TYR A 335 -9.19 21.46 -14.02
CA TYR A 335 -7.75 21.20 -14.01
C TYR A 335 -7.28 20.49 -15.28
N SER A 336 -8.03 19.49 -15.73
CA SER A 336 -7.77 18.72 -16.95
C SER A 336 -8.33 19.38 -18.21
N SER A 337 -8.82 20.61 -18.11
CA SER A 337 -9.44 21.36 -19.20
C SER A 337 -8.46 21.74 -20.34
N GLY A 338 -7.17 21.43 -20.21
CA GLY A 338 -6.14 21.57 -21.24
C GLY A 338 -5.87 20.28 -22.04
N PHE A 339 -6.69 19.24 -21.87
CA PHE A 339 -6.64 18.05 -22.72
C PHE A 339 -7.39 18.28 -24.03
N GLU A 340 -6.65 18.40 -25.11
CA GLU A 340 -7.17 18.35 -26.48
C GLU A 340 -7.19 16.91 -27.01
N LYS A 341 -8.01 16.67 -28.04
CA LYS A 341 -8.21 15.37 -28.71
C LYS A 341 -6.92 14.70 -29.19
N ASP A 342 -5.89 15.48 -29.51
CA ASP A 342 -4.59 15.02 -30.05
C ASP A 342 -3.51 14.84 -28.95
N ASN A 343 -3.89 14.83 -27.67
CA ASN A 343 -2.94 14.71 -26.57
C ASN A 343 -2.35 13.29 -26.47
N PRO A 344 -1.03 13.14 -26.23
CA PRO A 344 -0.32 11.85 -26.16
C PRO A 344 -0.80 10.84 -25.11
N LEU A 345 -1.78 11.19 -24.26
CA LEU A 345 -2.50 10.22 -23.43
C LEU A 345 -3.34 9.22 -24.21
N PHE A 346 -3.74 9.56 -25.45
CA PHE A 346 -4.58 8.74 -26.31
C PHE A 346 -3.88 8.29 -27.60
N SER A 347 -2.64 8.74 -27.85
CA SER A 347 -1.83 8.22 -28.95
C SER A 347 -0.97 7.04 -28.49
N GLU A 348 -0.90 5.98 -29.29
CA GLU A 348 0.00 4.81 -29.07
C GLU A 348 1.48 5.20 -28.93
N LEU A 349 1.85 6.38 -29.40
CA LEU A 349 3.16 6.97 -29.14
C LEU A 349 3.09 7.79 -27.85
N ILE A 350 3.74 7.27 -26.80
CA ILE A 350 4.45 8.17 -25.90
C ILE A 350 5.47 8.87 -26.79
N MET A 351 5.10 10.05 -27.28
CA MET A 351 6.09 11.01 -27.70
C MET A 351 7.04 11.12 -26.50
N VAL A 352 8.26 10.64 -26.70
CA VAL A 352 9.45 11.30 -26.18
C VAL A 352 9.12 12.79 -26.31
N VAL A 353 8.78 13.42 -25.19
CA VAL A 353 8.48 14.85 -25.19
C VAL A 353 9.80 15.49 -25.58
N GLU A 354 9.94 15.78 -26.86
CA GLU A 354 10.97 16.64 -27.40
C GLU A 354 10.71 18.04 -26.83
N HIS A 355 11.27 18.25 -25.65
CA HIS A 355 11.90 19.47 -25.18
C HIS A 355 11.21 20.79 -25.55
N ASN A 356 10.34 21.24 -24.65
CA ASN A 356 10.28 22.65 -24.25
C ASN A 356 9.93 22.74 -22.75
N TYR A 357 10.94 22.52 -21.92
CA TYR A 357 10.84 22.41 -20.46
C TYR A 357 10.62 23.74 -19.73
N GLU A 358 10.63 24.89 -20.42
CA GLU A 358 10.78 26.19 -19.75
C GLU A 358 9.51 27.01 -19.50
N LEU A 359 8.32 26.65 -19.99
CA LEU A 359 7.22 27.66 -19.99
C LEU A 359 5.90 27.31 -19.31
N ASP A 360 5.64 26.07 -18.87
CA ASP A 360 4.39 25.84 -18.13
C ASP A 360 4.38 24.60 -17.21
N PHE A 361 4.74 24.80 -15.94
CA PHE A 361 4.58 23.79 -14.87
C PHE A 361 3.15 23.24 -14.78
N SER A 362 2.13 23.96 -15.28
CA SER A 362 0.74 23.52 -15.18
C SER A 362 0.38 22.34 -16.10
N HIS A 363 1.16 22.06 -17.17
CA HIS A 363 0.86 20.99 -18.13
C HIS A 363 1.41 19.61 -17.71
N HIS A 364 2.44 19.57 -16.86
CA HIS A 364 3.18 18.37 -16.49
C HIS A 364 2.42 17.38 -15.58
N TYR A 365 1.24 17.77 -15.10
CA TYR A 365 0.47 17.00 -14.10
C TYR A 365 -0.97 16.77 -14.51
N LYS A 366 -1.39 17.33 -15.63
CA LYS A 366 -2.69 17.07 -16.23
C LYS A 366 -2.51 15.76 -16.99
N TYR A 367 -3.12 14.67 -16.51
CA TYR A 367 -3.18 13.35 -17.14
C TYR A 367 -4.61 12.77 -17.14
N GLY A 368 -5.59 13.59 -17.53
CA GLY A 368 -7.01 13.20 -17.49
C GLY A 368 -7.44 12.74 -16.09
N PRO A 369 -8.13 11.60 -15.95
CA PRO A 369 -8.55 11.10 -14.64
C PRO A 369 -7.36 10.65 -13.78
N TYR A 370 -6.28 10.13 -14.39
CA TYR A 370 -5.08 9.66 -13.67
C TYR A 370 -4.30 10.78 -12.97
N SER A 371 -4.60 12.06 -13.26
CA SER A 371 -4.13 13.20 -12.46
C SER A 371 -4.49 13.04 -10.98
N LEU A 372 -5.63 12.40 -10.67
CA LEU A 372 -6.09 12.14 -9.32
C LEU A 372 -5.16 11.17 -8.58
N MET A 373 -4.67 10.12 -9.26
CA MET A 373 -3.65 9.22 -8.70
C MET A 373 -2.37 9.99 -8.44
N ARG A 374 -1.91 10.75 -9.44
CA ARG A 374 -0.62 11.46 -9.40
C ARG A 374 -0.52 12.52 -8.32
N LEU A 375 -1.58 13.32 -8.16
CA LEU A 375 -1.60 14.50 -7.29
C LEU A 375 -2.30 14.27 -5.95
N LEU A 376 -3.37 13.47 -5.96
CA LEU A 376 -4.27 13.33 -4.81
C LEU A 376 -4.25 11.93 -4.21
N SER A 377 -3.51 10.97 -4.78
CA SER A 377 -3.47 9.57 -4.34
C SER A 377 -4.84 8.89 -4.29
N VAL A 378 -5.67 9.22 -5.28
CA VAL A 378 -6.94 8.54 -5.56
C VAL A 378 -6.69 7.52 -6.65
N ASN A 379 -7.06 6.27 -6.40
CA ASN A 379 -6.96 5.22 -7.40
C ASN A 379 -7.93 5.47 -8.54
N VAL A 380 -7.48 5.18 -9.75
CA VAL A 380 -8.26 5.30 -10.99
C VAL A 380 -8.18 3.96 -11.69
N THR A 381 -9.32 3.30 -11.82
CA THR A 381 -9.45 1.99 -12.43
C THR A 381 -10.29 2.14 -13.71
N PRO A 382 -9.75 1.86 -14.90
CA PRO A 382 -10.54 1.84 -16.12
C PRO A 382 -11.55 0.68 -16.05
N ILE A 383 -12.81 0.95 -16.38
CA ILE A 383 -13.83 -0.10 -16.48
C ILE A 383 -13.76 -0.66 -17.89
N ILE A 384 -13.37 -1.94 -17.99
CA ILE A 384 -13.14 -2.63 -19.27
C ILE A 384 -14.45 -3.30 -19.71
N ARG A 385 -14.93 -2.94 -20.90
CA ARG A 385 -16.22 -3.36 -21.46
C ARG A 385 -16.09 -4.18 -22.74
N SER A 386 -14.91 -4.19 -23.36
CA SER A 386 -14.67 -4.88 -24.61
C SER A 386 -13.31 -5.58 -24.61
N LYS A 387 -13.14 -6.53 -25.54
CA LYS A 387 -11.83 -7.18 -25.76
C LYS A 387 -10.76 -6.18 -26.20
N GLU A 388 -11.14 -5.11 -26.89
CA GLU A 388 -10.21 -4.06 -27.32
C GLU A 388 -9.75 -3.23 -26.12
N GLU A 389 -10.67 -2.80 -25.25
CA GLU A 389 -10.34 -2.12 -23.99
C GLU A 389 -9.50 -3.03 -23.07
N HIS A 390 -9.70 -4.36 -23.13
CA HIS A 390 -8.88 -5.32 -22.40
C HIS A 390 -7.44 -5.42 -22.95
N LEU A 391 -7.23 -5.21 -24.24
CA LEU A 391 -5.89 -5.17 -24.82
C LEU A 391 -5.22 -3.80 -24.60
N ASN A 392 -6.01 -2.72 -24.62
CA ASN A 392 -5.55 -1.36 -24.38
C ASN A 392 -6.50 -0.57 -23.46
N PRO A 393 -6.24 -0.55 -22.14
CA PRO A 393 -7.09 0.14 -21.15
C PRO A 393 -7.20 1.66 -21.36
N ASN A 394 -6.29 2.26 -22.14
CA ASN A 394 -6.34 3.70 -22.46
C ASN A 394 -7.56 4.08 -23.32
N SER A 395 -8.19 3.12 -24.00
CA SER A 395 -9.39 3.38 -24.80
C SER A 395 -10.69 3.39 -23.97
N SER A 396 -10.63 3.07 -22.67
CA SER A 396 -11.83 3.06 -21.83
C SER A 396 -12.38 4.46 -21.65
N GLN A 397 -13.71 4.58 -21.73
CA GLN A 397 -14.45 5.82 -21.48
C GLN A 397 -14.96 5.95 -20.05
N LEU A 398 -14.85 4.90 -19.25
CA LEU A 398 -15.36 4.81 -17.90
C LEU A 398 -14.21 4.58 -16.91
N PHE A 399 -14.17 5.39 -15.87
CA PHE A 399 -13.16 5.30 -14.83
C PHE A 399 -13.82 5.27 -13.46
N LYS A 400 -13.52 4.22 -12.70
CA LYS A 400 -13.86 4.13 -11.29
C LYS A 400 -12.78 4.83 -10.46
N ILE A 401 -13.19 5.62 -9.47
CA ILE A 401 -12.31 6.36 -8.58
C ILE A 401 -12.50 5.95 -7.11
N ASP A 402 -11.39 5.57 -6.46
CA ASP A 402 -11.35 5.03 -5.10
C ASP A 402 -10.23 5.65 -4.27
N CYS A 403 -10.55 6.10 -3.05
CA CYS A 403 -9.53 6.53 -2.09
C CYS A 403 -8.53 5.41 -1.79
N ASP A 404 -7.24 5.72 -1.84
CA ASP A 404 -6.24 4.85 -1.22
C ASP A 404 -6.13 5.16 0.28
N MET A 405 -6.97 4.52 1.08
CA MET A 405 -7.02 4.77 2.52
C MET A 405 -5.78 4.29 3.27
N GLU A 406 -5.10 3.25 2.78
CA GLU A 406 -3.82 2.82 3.35
C GLU A 406 -2.81 3.96 3.25
N TYR A 407 -2.66 4.51 2.04
CA TYR A 407 -1.77 5.63 1.80
C TYR A 407 -2.19 6.90 2.53
N ILE A 408 -3.46 7.29 2.40
CA ILE A 408 -4.02 8.48 3.02
C ILE A 408 -3.83 8.44 4.54
N SER A 409 -4.11 7.30 5.18
CA SER A 409 -3.99 7.17 6.64
C SER A 409 -2.56 7.30 7.15
N LEU A 410 -1.58 6.88 6.36
CA LEU A 410 -0.15 6.91 6.72
C LEU A 410 0.49 8.26 6.43
N GLU A 411 0.16 8.90 5.30
CA GLU A 411 0.93 10.03 4.77
C GLU A 411 0.15 11.35 4.63
N LEU A 412 -1.17 11.30 4.39
CA LEU A 412 -1.99 12.48 4.08
C LEU A 412 -3.19 12.67 5.02
N CYS A 413 -3.21 12.00 6.17
CA CYS A 413 -4.39 11.90 7.03
C CYS A 413 -5.02 13.25 7.38
N LYS A 414 -4.21 14.24 7.76
CA LYS A 414 -4.71 15.59 8.08
C LYS A 414 -5.37 16.26 6.87
N LEU A 415 -4.79 16.11 5.68
CA LEU A 415 -5.29 16.74 4.46
C LEU A 415 -6.59 16.11 3.99
N PHE A 416 -6.70 14.79 4.10
CA PHE A 416 -7.93 14.06 3.81
C PHE A 416 -9.10 14.55 4.67
N LEU A 417 -8.85 14.81 5.95
CA LEU A 417 -9.86 15.34 6.88
C LEU A 417 -10.29 16.79 6.55
N GLU A 418 -9.46 17.55 5.84
CA GLU A 418 -9.70 18.97 5.51
C GLU A 418 -10.38 19.19 4.14
N CYS A 419 -10.47 18.16 3.29
CA CYS A 419 -10.99 18.26 1.92
C CYS A 419 -12.09 17.21 1.68
N ARG A 420 -13.33 17.68 1.51
CA ARG A 420 -14.52 16.80 1.45
C ARG A 420 -14.59 16.03 0.14
N SER A 421 -14.03 16.58 -0.94
CA SER A 421 -13.96 15.93 -2.25
C SER A 421 -13.33 14.53 -2.19
N TYR A 422 -12.45 14.26 -1.23
CA TYR A 422 -11.92 12.90 -1.04
C TYR A 422 -13.00 11.89 -0.68
N LEU A 423 -14.01 12.28 0.10
CA LEU A 423 -15.07 11.38 0.53
C LEU A 423 -15.94 10.95 -0.67
N GLU A 424 -15.91 11.69 -1.78
CA GLU A 424 -16.60 11.33 -3.02
C GLU A 424 -15.93 10.16 -3.75
N CYS A 425 -14.63 9.93 -3.52
CA CYS A 425 -13.84 8.87 -4.15
C CYS A 425 -14.06 7.52 -3.45
N ASN A 426 -15.29 7.00 -3.51
CA ASN A 426 -15.66 5.75 -2.84
C ASN A 426 -16.33 4.77 -3.80
N GLY A 427 -15.71 4.57 -4.97
CA GLY A 427 -16.25 3.78 -6.08
C GLY A 427 -17.09 4.60 -7.05
N THR A 428 -16.96 5.92 -7.03
CA THR A 428 -17.60 6.80 -8.02
C THR A 428 -17.10 6.46 -9.41
N VAL A 429 -18.01 6.39 -10.39
CA VAL A 429 -17.66 6.14 -11.79
C VAL A 429 -17.90 7.41 -12.59
N LEU A 430 -16.87 7.83 -13.30
CA LEU A 430 -16.91 8.95 -14.23
C LEU A 430 -16.84 8.43 -15.66
N SER A 431 -17.71 8.95 -16.50
CA SER A 431 -17.55 8.91 -17.95
C SER A 431 -16.86 10.18 -18.42
N TYR A 432 -16.24 10.14 -19.61
CA TYR A 432 -15.90 11.37 -20.31
C TYR A 432 -16.53 11.41 -21.70
N ASN A 433 -16.84 12.62 -22.13
CA ASN A 433 -17.23 12.93 -23.50
C ASN A 433 -16.36 14.06 -24.03
N ILE A 434 -16.26 14.16 -25.34
CA ILE A 434 -15.62 15.29 -26.02
C ILE A 434 -16.73 16.23 -26.45
N ASP A 435 -16.69 17.47 -25.99
CA ASP A 435 -17.67 18.49 -26.38
C ASP A 435 -17.47 18.98 -27.83
N ASP A 436 -18.38 19.81 -28.32
CA ASP A 436 -18.34 20.36 -29.67
C ASP A 436 -17.07 21.21 -29.95
N ASN A 437 -16.36 21.64 -28.91
CA ASN A 437 -15.11 22.40 -29.00
C ASN A 437 -13.87 21.49 -28.91
N GLY A 438 -14.03 20.16 -28.91
CA GLY A 438 -12.94 19.21 -28.78
C GLY A 438 -12.39 19.06 -27.35
N LYS A 439 -13.10 19.58 -26.35
CA LYS A 439 -12.69 19.58 -24.95
C LYS A 439 -13.26 18.39 -24.19
N ILE A 440 -12.45 17.76 -23.35
CA ILE A 440 -12.91 16.65 -22.52
C ILE A 440 -13.76 17.16 -21.36
N VAL A 441 -14.94 16.57 -21.19
CA VAL A 441 -15.87 16.82 -20.09
C VAL A 441 -16.16 15.52 -19.35
N TYR A 442 -15.90 15.49 -18.06
CA TYR A 442 -16.19 14.38 -17.16
C TYR A 442 -17.57 14.53 -16.52
N THR A 443 -18.32 13.43 -16.54
CA THR A 443 -19.69 13.34 -16.02
C THR A 443 -19.84 12.08 -15.16
N PRO A 444 -20.37 12.19 -13.93
CA PRO A 444 -20.63 11.02 -13.10
C PRO A 444 -21.74 10.15 -13.70
N VAL A 445 -21.53 8.84 -13.69
CA VAL A 445 -22.53 7.83 -14.11
C VAL A 445 -22.91 6.89 -12.98
N CYS A 446 -22.08 6.82 -11.92
CA CYS A 446 -22.41 6.12 -10.69
C CYS A 446 -21.78 6.88 -9.52
N VAL A 447 -22.56 7.19 -8.48
CA VAL A 447 -22.07 7.86 -7.28
C VAL A 447 -22.50 7.07 -6.05
N PRO A 448 -21.63 6.18 -5.53
CA PRO A 448 -21.84 5.50 -4.26
C PRO A 448 -22.00 6.42 -3.06
N ARG A 449 -22.30 5.82 -1.91
CA ARG A 449 -22.19 6.51 -0.62
C ARG A 449 -20.81 7.11 -0.47
N PHE A 450 -20.73 8.28 0.13
CA PHE A 450 -19.44 8.88 0.46
C PHE A 450 -18.66 7.98 1.42
N TYR A 451 -17.35 8.08 1.38
CA TYR A 451 -16.47 7.30 2.24
C TYR A 451 -16.75 7.64 3.71
N ALA A 452 -17.19 6.65 4.47
CA ALA A 452 -17.38 6.74 5.90
C ALA A 452 -16.10 6.29 6.62
N MET A 453 -15.56 7.13 7.50
CA MET A 453 -14.35 6.79 8.28
C MET A 453 -14.68 5.91 9.48
N ASP A 454 -13.74 5.06 9.90
CA ASP A 454 -13.85 4.30 11.15
C ASP A 454 -13.84 5.26 12.36
N TYR A 455 -14.82 5.11 13.24
CA TYR A 455 -14.95 5.81 14.52
C TYR A 455 -13.65 5.80 15.34
N ASN A 456 -13.00 4.64 15.47
CA ASN A 456 -11.76 4.52 16.25
C ASN A 456 -10.61 5.30 15.58
N PHE A 457 -10.60 5.34 14.25
CA PHE A 457 -9.61 6.12 13.49
C PHE A 457 -9.81 7.63 13.70
N ILE A 458 -11.06 8.11 13.61
CA ILE A 458 -11.40 9.51 13.87
C ILE A 458 -10.98 9.92 15.29
N LEU A 459 -11.32 9.11 16.30
CA LEU A 459 -10.92 9.39 17.68
C LEU A 459 -9.40 9.47 17.85
N GLU A 460 -8.65 8.56 17.23
CA GLU A 460 -7.18 8.53 17.35
C GLU A 460 -6.53 9.75 16.69
N LYS A 461 -7.03 10.17 15.52
CA LYS A 461 -6.39 11.18 14.67
C LYS A 461 -6.91 12.60 14.87
N VAL A 462 -8.20 12.74 15.13
CA VAL A 462 -8.91 14.03 15.22
C VAL A 462 -9.31 14.32 16.66
N GLY A 463 -9.75 13.29 17.39
CA GLY A 463 -10.31 13.41 18.73
C GLY A 463 -11.83 13.39 18.75
N SER A 464 -12.40 13.44 19.96
CA SER A 464 -13.85 13.37 20.20
C SER A 464 -14.62 14.56 19.62
N ASP A 465 -13.96 15.70 19.46
CA ASP A 465 -14.59 16.95 19.01
C ASP A 465 -15.15 16.86 17.60
N TYR A 466 -14.66 15.92 16.76
CA TYR A 466 -15.23 15.68 15.43
C TYR A 466 -16.73 15.36 15.49
N PHE A 467 -17.18 14.68 16.55
CA PHE A 467 -18.56 14.23 16.70
C PHE A 467 -19.48 15.29 17.31
N SER A 468 -18.96 16.42 17.81
CA SER A 468 -19.79 17.46 18.44
C SER A 468 -20.79 18.10 17.47
N ASP A 469 -20.43 18.13 16.20
CA ASP A 469 -21.20 18.79 15.14
C ASP A 469 -22.12 17.80 14.39
N ILE A 470 -22.19 16.55 14.87
CA ILE A 470 -23.02 15.49 14.29
C ILE A 470 -24.30 15.36 15.11
N ASP A 471 -25.43 15.69 14.50
CA ASP A 471 -26.74 15.47 15.11
C ASP A 471 -27.12 13.97 15.00
N MET A 472 -26.88 13.24 16.08
CA MET A 472 -27.19 11.81 16.18
C MET A 472 -28.67 11.49 15.98
N SER A 473 -29.59 12.44 16.20
CA SER A 473 -31.03 12.23 15.96
C SER A 473 -31.38 12.18 14.46
N SER A 474 -30.49 12.70 13.61
CA SER A 474 -30.65 12.73 12.15
C SER A 474 -29.96 11.56 11.44
N ILE A 475 -29.35 10.64 12.20
CA ILE A 475 -28.59 9.52 11.67
C ILE A 475 -29.43 8.24 11.67
N GLN A 476 -29.38 7.51 10.56
CA GLN A 476 -29.81 6.13 10.49
C GLN A 476 -28.62 5.20 10.69
N ILE A 477 -28.81 4.13 11.45
CA ILE A 477 -27.77 3.16 11.77
C ILE A 477 -28.07 1.89 10.97
N LEU A 478 -27.17 1.50 10.08
CA LEU A 478 -27.33 0.36 9.19
C LEU A 478 -26.29 -0.73 9.50
N GLU A 479 -26.66 -1.98 9.30
CA GLU A 479 -25.67 -3.07 9.24
C GLU A 479 -24.66 -2.83 8.12
N ARG A 480 -23.39 -3.11 8.37
CA ARG A 480 -22.33 -3.09 7.36
C ARG A 480 -21.85 -4.53 7.10
N PRO A 481 -22.37 -5.21 6.06
CA PRO A 481 -21.94 -6.56 5.73
C PRO A 481 -20.47 -6.61 5.28
N VAL A 482 -19.79 -7.71 5.58
CA VAL A 482 -18.48 -8.03 4.97
C VAL A 482 -18.71 -8.46 3.52
N GLY A 483 -17.90 -8.04 2.56
CA GLY A 483 -17.92 -8.59 1.20
C GLY A 483 -17.37 -7.65 0.14
N ILE A 484 -17.56 -8.02 -1.13
CA ILE A 484 -17.15 -7.20 -2.27
C ILE A 484 -18.26 -6.19 -2.54
N ARG A 485 -17.95 -4.88 -2.46
CA ARG A 485 -18.92 -3.84 -2.85
C ARG A 485 -19.14 -3.89 -4.35
N CYS A 486 -20.39 -3.75 -4.74
CA CYS A 486 -20.84 -3.74 -6.12
C CYS A 486 -21.81 -2.57 -6.31
N SER A 487 -21.68 -1.83 -7.40
CA SER A 487 -22.64 -0.79 -7.76
C SER A 487 -23.27 -1.08 -9.10
N LEU A 488 -24.59 -0.92 -9.19
CA LEU A 488 -25.39 -1.05 -10.40
C LEU A 488 -25.77 0.34 -10.90
N PHE A 489 -25.48 0.62 -12.16
CA PHE A 489 -25.79 1.90 -12.79
C PHE A 489 -26.18 1.72 -14.26
N PHE A 490 -26.87 2.72 -14.82
CA PHE A 490 -27.30 2.70 -16.21
C PHE A 490 -26.34 3.52 -17.08
N TYR A 491 -25.83 2.93 -18.15
CA TYR A 491 -24.91 3.61 -19.07
C TYR A 491 -25.04 3.05 -20.49
N SER A 492 -25.10 3.96 -21.46
CA SER A 492 -25.19 3.64 -22.90
C SER A 492 -26.32 2.65 -23.26
N GLY A 493 -27.48 2.75 -22.59
CA GLY A 493 -28.65 1.93 -22.88
C GLY A 493 -28.75 0.63 -22.07
N GLU A 494 -27.77 0.34 -21.20
CA GLU A 494 -27.67 -0.93 -20.47
C GLU A 494 -27.40 -0.72 -18.99
N TRP A 495 -27.87 -1.67 -18.17
CA TRP A 495 -27.49 -1.76 -16.75
C TRP A 495 -26.15 -2.48 -16.61
N ARG A 496 -25.27 -1.93 -15.77
CA ARG A 496 -23.91 -2.42 -15.59
C ARG A 496 -23.55 -2.51 -14.12
N PHE A 497 -22.83 -3.57 -13.76
CA PHE A 497 -22.20 -3.70 -12.46
C PHE A 497 -20.77 -3.16 -12.50
N VAL A 498 -20.30 -2.66 -11.36
CA VAL A 498 -18.89 -2.35 -11.11
C VAL A 498 -18.52 -2.88 -9.73
N PHE A 499 -17.37 -3.52 -9.62
CA PHE A 499 -16.94 -4.21 -8.40
C PHE A 499 -15.71 -3.57 -7.76
N ASP A 500 -15.53 -3.79 -6.47
CA ASP A 500 -14.42 -3.26 -5.69
C ASP A 500 -13.08 -3.95 -5.89
N ASP A 501 -13.10 -5.24 -6.21
CA ASP A 501 -11.91 -6.04 -6.49
C ASP A 501 -11.29 -5.74 -7.86
N GLU A 502 -11.99 -5.02 -8.74
CA GLU A 502 -11.47 -4.55 -10.03
C GLU A 502 -10.18 -3.74 -9.90
N LYS A 503 -10.03 -2.97 -8.81
CA LYS A 503 -8.81 -2.18 -8.56
C LYS A 503 -7.58 -3.08 -8.46
N ASP A 504 -7.64 -4.13 -7.65
CA ASP A 504 -6.50 -5.03 -7.44
C ASP A 504 -6.24 -5.88 -8.68
N ASN A 505 -7.31 -6.25 -9.40
CA ASN A 505 -7.21 -6.91 -10.70
C ASN A 505 -6.52 -6.01 -11.73
N TRP A 506 -6.87 -4.73 -11.79
CA TRP A 506 -6.27 -3.74 -12.68
C TRP A 506 -4.79 -3.51 -12.38
N ILE A 507 -4.44 -3.29 -11.11
CA ILE A 507 -3.06 -2.99 -10.70
C ILE A 507 -2.16 -4.20 -10.95
N SER A 508 -2.58 -5.40 -10.53
CA SER A 508 -1.64 -6.52 -10.34
C SER A 508 -1.87 -7.70 -11.27
N LYS A 509 -3.04 -7.82 -11.90
CA LYS A 509 -3.44 -9.05 -12.62
C LYS A 509 -3.80 -8.87 -14.09
N TRP A 510 -4.29 -7.70 -14.53
CA TRP A 510 -4.67 -7.43 -15.92
C TRP A 510 -3.54 -7.75 -16.91
N ILE A 511 -2.31 -7.50 -16.46
CA ILE A 511 -1.10 -7.74 -17.23
C ILE A 511 -0.86 -9.23 -17.51
N LEU A 512 -1.35 -10.16 -16.66
CA LEU A 512 -1.14 -11.60 -16.77
C LEU A 512 -1.70 -12.16 -18.09
N LYS A 513 -1.07 -13.21 -18.62
CA LYS A 513 -1.37 -13.75 -19.96
C LYS A 513 -2.75 -14.42 -20.02
N ASN A 514 -3.11 -15.13 -18.94
CA ASN A 514 -4.32 -15.95 -18.84
C ASN A 514 -5.33 -15.43 -17.81
N PHE A 515 -5.28 -14.15 -17.45
CA PHE A 515 -6.21 -13.59 -16.47
C PHE A 515 -7.50 -13.09 -17.13
N ASP A 516 -8.64 -13.53 -16.59
CA ASP A 516 -9.97 -13.03 -16.94
C ASP A 516 -10.46 -12.12 -15.82
N MET A 517 -10.63 -10.84 -16.14
CA MET A 517 -11.09 -9.85 -15.16
C MET A 517 -12.55 -10.05 -14.74
N SER A 518 -13.34 -10.78 -15.55
CA SER A 518 -14.79 -10.88 -15.39
C SER A 518 -15.25 -12.03 -14.49
N GLN A 519 -14.34 -12.78 -13.85
CA GLN A 519 -14.74 -13.95 -13.04
C GLN A 519 -15.70 -13.59 -11.90
N THR A 520 -15.39 -12.55 -11.10
CA THR A 520 -16.24 -12.12 -9.99
C THR A 520 -17.60 -11.64 -10.50
N GLU A 521 -17.60 -10.86 -11.58
CA GLU A 521 -18.80 -10.36 -12.24
C GLU A 521 -19.69 -11.51 -12.73
N GLN A 522 -19.13 -12.48 -13.46
CA GLN A 522 -19.86 -13.66 -13.92
C GLN A 522 -20.43 -14.48 -12.75
N GLU A 523 -19.66 -14.73 -11.69
CA GLU A 523 -20.15 -15.43 -10.51
C GLU A 523 -21.31 -14.68 -9.84
N PHE A 524 -21.22 -13.35 -9.76
CA PHE A 524 -22.26 -12.49 -9.22
C PHE A 524 -23.52 -12.50 -10.09
N GLU A 525 -23.40 -12.29 -11.40
CA GLU A 525 -24.53 -12.27 -12.32
C GLU A 525 -25.27 -13.61 -12.34
N ASN A 526 -24.54 -14.72 -12.38
CA ASN A 526 -25.11 -16.06 -12.26
C ASN A 526 -25.90 -16.22 -10.95
N LEU A 527 -25.40 -15.68 -9.84
CA LEU A 527 -26.11 -15.70 -8.56
C LEU A 527 -27.34 -14.80 -8.60
N PHE A 528 -27.21 -13.57 -9.12
CA PHE A 528 -28.27 -12.56 -9.25
C PHE A 528 -29.48 -13.12 -10.01
N GLU A 529 -29.23 -13.77 -11.16
CA GLU A 529 -30.25 -14.45 -11.94
C GLU A 529 -30.84 -15.65 -11.20
N ARG A 530 -29.98 -16.50 -10.61
CA ARG A 530 -30.40 -17.73 -9.92
C ARG A 530 -31.34 -17.46 -8.75
N ILE A 531 -31.13 -16.38 -8.01
CA ILE A 531 -32.01 -15.99 -6.88
C ILE A 531 -33.20 -15.12 -7.34
N GLY A 532 -33.32 -14.88 -8.65
CA GLY A 532 -34.48 -14.23 -9.27
C GLY A 532 -34.52 -12.71 -9.08
N MET A 533 -33.39 -12.06 -8.81
CA MET A 533 -33.32 -10.59 -8.78
C MET A 533 -33.53 -10.03 -10.18
N LYS A 534 -34.16 -8.86 -10.27
CA LYS A 534 -34.44 -8.20 -11.56
C LYS A 534 -33.61 -6.93 -11.71
N TYR A 535 -33.23 -6.62 -12.94
CA TYR A 535 -32.70 -5.29 -13.27
C TYR A 535 -33.77 -4.21 -13.10
N PRO A 536 -33.38 -2.98 -12.76
CA PRO A 536 -34.32 -1.87 -12.68
C PRO A 536 -34.92 -1.49 -14.03
N SER A 537 -36.05 -0.77 -14.00
CA SER A 537 -36.71 -0.22 -15.18
C SER A 537 -35.98 1.03 -15.71
N HIS A 538 -36.17 1.37 -16.99
CA HIS A 538 -35.62 2.61 -17.57
C HIS A 538 -36.07 3.90 -16.86
N GLU A 539 -37.22 3.89 -16.18
CA GLU A 539 -37.69 5.01 -15.36
C GLU A 539 -36.72 5.35 -14.22
N ASP A 540 -35.95 4.36 -13.77
CA ASP A 540 -35.03 4.47 -12.65
C ASP A 540 -33.57 4.63 -13.11
N GLN A 541 -33.33 4.95 -14.39
CA GLN A 541 -31.98 5.08 -14.97
C GLN A 541 -31.12 6.18 -14.35
N MET A 542 -31.73 7.16 -13.67
CA MET A 542 -31.03 8.21 -12.93
C MET A 542 -30.62 7.75 -11.53
N LEU A 543 -30.90 6.50 -11.16
CA LEU A 543 -30.54 5.89 -9.89
C LEU A 543 -29.35 4.98 -10.07
N ASN A 544 -28.48 5.00 -9.07
CA ASN A 544 -27.49 3.95 -8.88
C ASN A 544 -27.77 3.21 -7.57
N PHE A 545 -27.56 1.89 -7.59
CA PHE A 545 -27.88 0.97 -6.50
C PHE A 545 -26.60 0.30 -6.00
N PHE A 546 -26.49 0.05 -4.70
CA PHE A 546 -25.28 -0.53 -4.11
C PHE A 546 -25.59 -1.85 -3.42
N PHE A 547 -24.70 -2.81 -3.59
CA PHE A 547 -24.79 -4.15 -3.07
C PHE A 547 -23.49 -4.57 -2.40
N ILE A 548 -23.58 -5.57 -1.52
CA ILE A 548 -22.44 -6.34 -1.03
C ILE A 548 -22.59 -7.78 -1.53
N TYR A 549 -21.57 -8.27 -2.23
CA TYR A 549 -21.47 -9.67 -2.62
C TYR A 549 -20.64 -10.46 -1.61
N GLN A 550 -21.28 -11.44 -0.96
CA GLN A 550 -20.64 -12.39 -0.06
C GLN A 550 -20.40 -13.71 -0.77
N LYS A 551 -19.24 -13.83 -1.44
CA LYS A 551 -18.86 -15.02 -2.21
C LYS A 551 -18.94 -16.32 -1.40
N ASN A 552 -18.47 -16.32 -0.15
CA ASN A 552 -18.44 -17.53 0.69
C ASN A 552 -19.83 -18.03 1.11
N SER A 553 -20.80 -17.13 1.29
CA SER A 553 -22.18 -17.46 1.66
C SER A 553 -23.14 -17.45 0.47
N ASN A 554 -22.65 -17.11 -0.74
CA ASN A 554 -23.45 -16.91 -1.95
C ASN A 554 -24.65 -15.97 -1.71
N ARG A 555 -24.41 -14.82 -1.05
CA ARG A 555 -25.44 -13.80 -0.77
C ARG A 555 -25.15 -12.49 -1.51
N ILE A 556 -26.21 -11.84 -1.97
CA ILE A 556 -26.18 -10.48 -2.52
C ILE A 556 -27.06 -9.63 -1.61
N ILE A 557 -26.46 -8.69 -0.89
CA ILE A 557 -27.15 -7.86 0.10
C ILE A 557 -27.31 -6.46 -0.48
N TYR A 558 -28.55 -6.02 -0.65
CA TYR A 558 -28.86 -4.67 -1.11
C TYR A 558 -28.67 -3.64 0.02
N CYS A 559 -27.89 -2.59 -0.25
CA CYS A 559 -27.46 -1.65 0.77
C CYS A 559 -28.15 -0.30 0.68
N GLY A 560 -28.54 0.15 -0.52
CA GLY A 560 -29.18 1.45 -0.71
C GLY A 560 -29.11 1.95 -2.15
N SER A 561 -29.68 3.13 -2.39
CA SER A 561 -29.70 3.77 -3.71
C SER A 561 -29.53 5.28 -3.63
N ARG A 562 -28.90 5.86 -4.64
CA ARG A 562 -28.67 7.30 -4.75
C ARG A 562 -29.15 7.84 -6.09
N ASN A 563 -29.70 9.03 -6.06
CA ASN A 563 -30.09 9.76 -7.26
C ASN A 563 -28.88 10.52 -7.83
N LEU A 564 -28.59 10.34 -9.13
CA LEU A 564 -27.50 11.02 -9.82
C LEU A 564 -27.76 12.51 -10.07
N GLU A 565 -29.02 12.95 -10.15
CA GLU A 565 -29.36 14.35 -10.37
C GLU A 565 -29.27 15.16 -9.08
N SER A 566 -29.87 14.67 -7.99
CA SER A 566 -29.82 15.36 -6.70
C SER A 566 -28.54 15.09 -5.91
N MET A 567 -27.78 14.05 -6.28
CA MET A 567 -26.66 13.52 -5.50
C MET A 567 -27.06 13.14 -4.07
N MET A 568 -28.32 12.81 -3.82
CA MET A 568 -28.82 12.42 -2.49
C MET A 568 -29.25 10.96 -2.46
N GLU A 569 -29.04 10.32 -1.32
CA GLU A 569 -29.45 8.93 -1.09
C GLU A 569 -30.94 8.88 -0.72
N TYR A 570 -31.63 7.84 -1.17
CA TYR A 570 -33.04 7.61 -0.82
C TYR A 570 -33.17 7.06 0.59
N GLU A 571 -33.85 7.81 1.47
CA GLU A 571 -34.15 7.36 2.84
C GLU A 571 -34.98 6.06 2.84
N ASN A 572 -35.96 5.94 1.94
CA ASN A 572 -36.83 4.76 1.79
C ASN A 572 -36.31 3.79 0.72
N TRP A 573 -35.01 3.52 0.70
CA TRP A 573 -34.37 2.67 -0.31
C TRP A 573 -34.93 1.23 -0.35
N ILE A 574 -35.56 0.75 0.73
CA ILE A 574 -36.21 -0.57 0.83
C ILE A 574 -37.36 -0.73 -0.18
N ASP A 575 -38.01 0.35 -0.62
CA ASP A 575 -39.10 0.25 -1.60
C ASP A 575 -38.64 -0.40 -2.92
N PHE A 576 -37.37 -0.16 -3.30
CA PHE A 576 -36.76 -0.81 -4.47
C PHE A 576 -36.53 -2.30 -4.28
N SER A 577 -36.36 -2.77 -3.03
CA SER A 577 -36.15 -4.18 -2.73
C SER A 577 -37.37 -5.01 -3.13
N THR A 578 -38.57 -4.50 -2.82
CA THR A 578 -39.83 -5.12 -3.21
C THR A 578 -40.08 -5.00 -4.71
N LYS A 579 -39.80 -3.82 -5.30
CA LYS A 579 -39.99 -3.56 -6.73
C LYS A 579 -39.21 -4.53 -7.62
N TYR A 580 -37.98 -4.86 -7.25
CA TYR A 580 -37.05 -5.65 -8.08
C TYR A 580 -36.69 -7.02 -7.52
N ASN A 581 -37.40 -7.49 -6.49
CA ASN A 581 -37.18 -8.78 -5.85
C ASN A 581 -35.78 -8.94 -5.24
N TRP A 582 -35.26 -7.89 -4.59
CA TRP A 582 -33.97 -7.88 -3.88
C TRP A 582 -34.20 -8.18 -2.40
N ASN A 583 -34.52 -9.44 -2.09
CA ASN A 583 -35.07 -9.83 -0.79
C ASN A 583 -34.08 -9.77 0.40
N ASP A 584 -32.77 -9.73 0.14
CA ASP A 584 -31.75 -9.61 1.17
C ASP A 584 -31.20 -8.18 1.19
N PHE A 585 -31.36 -7.49 2.31
CA PHE A 585 -31.04 -6.08 2.44
C PHE A 585 -30.59 -5.71 3.85
N VAL A 586 -29.76 -4.68 3.97
CA VAL A 586 -29.20 -4.25 5.25
C VAL A 586 -30.30 -3.82 6.24
N LYS A 587 -30.20 -4.29 7.48
CA LYS A 587 -31.15 -3.90 8.54
C LYS A 587 -30.79 -2.54 9.12
N SER A 588 -31.80 -1.82 9.58
CA SER A 588 -31.64 -0.58 10.32
C SER A 588 -31.89 -0.77 11.81
N TYR A 589 -31.19 0.01 12.62
CA TYR A 589 -31.37 0.07 14.07
C TYR A 589 -31.88 1.46 14.47
N SER A 590 -32.86 1.50 15.37
CA SER A 590 -33.33 2.72 16.03
C SER A 590 -33.25 2.56 17.55
N ASP A 591 -33.14 3.68 18.27
CA ASP A 591 -33.35 3.75 19.73
C ASP A 591 -32.35 2.97 20.62
N ILE A 592 -31.12 2.75 20.15
CA ILE A 592 -30.04 2.13 20.94
C ILE A 592 -28.97 3.18 21.28
N GLY A 593 -28.55 3.24 22.54
CA GLY A 593 -27.48 4.13 22.99
C GLY A 593 -26.14 3.78 22.31
N PHE A 594 -25.29 4.78 22.04
CA PHE A 594 -24.04 4.56 21.32
C PHE A 594 -23.09 3.55 22.01
N LEU A 595 -23.02 3.56 23.35
CA LEU A 595 -22.24 2.57 24.10
C LEU A 595 -22.80 1.15 23.93
N ASP A 596 -24.13 1.01 23.95
CA ASP A 596 -24.78 -0.27 23.72
C ASP A 596 -24.48 -0.81 22.32
N LEU A 597 -24.31 0.09 21.33
CA LEU A 597 -23.88 -0.28 19.97
C LEU A 597 -22.41 -0.74 19.92
N GLN A 598 -21.52 -0.14 20.70
CA GLN A 598 -20.13 -0.59 20.81
C GLN A 598 -20.02 -1.99 21.41
N ASP A 599 -20.82 -2.25 22.45
CA ASP A 599 -20.94 -3.59 23.04
C ASP A 599 -21.59 -4.57 22.06
N PHE A 600 -22.63 -4.14 21.35
CA PHE A 600 -23.36 -4.95 20.38
C PHE A 600 -22.47 -5.47 19.25
N VAL A 601 -21.67 -4.61 18.59
CA VAL A 601 -20.78 -5.03 17.49
C VAL A 601 -19.63 -5.93 17.94
N ASN A 602 -19.36 -6.00 19.24
CA ASN A 602 -18.35 -6.87 19.83
C ASN A 602 -18.94 -8.08 20.55
N ASP A 603 -20.26 -8.26 20.55
CA ASP A 603 -20.92 -9.47 21.04
C ASP A 603 -21.15 -10.45 19.89
N PHE A 604 -20.19 -11.35 19.65
CA PHE A 604 -20.19 -12.22 18.47
C PHE A 604 -21.29 -13.29 18.47
N GLU A 605 -21.98 -13.44 19.60
CA GLU A 605 -23.21 -14.24 19.70
C GLU A 605 -24.42 -13.51 19.10
N LYS A 606 -24.45 -12.18 19.20
CA LYS A 606 -25.54 -11.33 18.69
C LYS A 606 -25.24 -10.74 17.32
N PHE A 607 -23.97 -10.46 17.04
CA PHE A 607 -23.49 -9.79 15.85
C PHE A 607 -22.29 -10.53 15.28
N SER A 608 -22.51 -11.41 14.31
CA SER A 608 -21.46 -12.26 13.74
C SER A 608 -20.43 -11.41 12.97
N PRO A 609 -19.17 -11.35 13.41
CA PRO A 609 -18.14 -10.57 12.71
C PRO A 609 -17.68 -11.26 11.41
N LEU A 610 -18.14 -12.49 11.13
CA LEU A 610 -17.91 -13.16 9.84
C LEU A 610 -18.86 -12.63 8.76
N GLU A 611 -20.07 -12.22 9.14
CA GLU A 611 -21.09 -11.73 8.20
C GLU A 611 -21.06 -10.20 8.12
N TYR A 612 -20.70 -9.52 9.21
CA TYR A 612 -20.77 -8.07 9.31
C TYR A 612 -19.48 -7.45 9.88
N GLU A 613 -19.01 -6.37 9.28
CA GLU A 613 -17.83 -5.62 9.74
C GLU A 613 -18.15 -4.79 10.98
N GLY A 614 -19.38 -4.30 11.06
CA GLY A 614 -19.86 -3.36 12.07
C GLY A 614 -21.13 -2.64 11.62
N LEU A 615 -21.28 -1.39 12.06
CA LEU A 615 -22.43 -0.54 11.78
C LEU A 615 -22.00 0.72 11.02
N GLU A 616 -22.80 1.12 10.04
CA GLU A 616 -22.64 2.36 9.29
C GLU A 616 -23.65 3.41 9.78
N PHE A 617 -23.16 4.59 10.17
CA PHE A 617 -23.95 5.72 10.62
C PHE A 617 -24.14 6.67 9.44
N VAL A 618 -25.34 6.65 8.85
CA VAL A 618 -25.67 7.38 7.62
C VAL A 618 -26.49 8.62 7.94
N ASN A 619 -26.03 9.77 7.45
CA ASN A 619 -26.79 11.02 7.50
C ASN A 619 -27.27 11.38 6.09
N PHE A 620 -28.53 11.11 5.79
CA PHE A 620 -29.11 11.38 4.47
C PHE A 620 -29.14 12.85 4.11
N LYS A 621 -29.19 13.76 5.10
CA LYS A 621 -29.22 15.22 4.89
C LYS A 621 -27.83 15.83 4.73
N GLN A 622 -26.82 15.22 5.34
CA GLN A 622 -25.41 15.64 5.29
C GLN A 622 -24.52 14.43 4.95
N PRO A 623 -24.47 14.00 3.68
CA PRO A 623 -23.83 12.74 3.28
C PRO A 623 -22.35 12.61 3.65
N TYR A 624 -21.65 13.73 3.84
CA TYR A 624 -20.24 13.79 4.27
C TYR A 624 -20.04 13.61 5.79
N LYS A 625 -21.12 13.60 6.58
CA LYS A 625 -21.09 13.34 8.03
C LYS A 625 -21.53 11.91 8.35
N CYS A 626 -20.89 10.94 7.71
CA CYS A 626 -21.07 9.52 7.97
C CYS A 626 -19.81 8.93 8.59
N PHE A 627 -19.98 7.87 9.39
CA PHE A 627 -18.87 7.14 9.98
C PHE A 627 -19.25 5.67 10.20
N ILE A 628 -18.26 4.83 10.47
CA ILE A 628 -18.43 3.40 10.67
C ILE A 628 -17.98 3.05 12.09
N LEU A 629 -18.80 2.30 12.81
CA LEU A 629 -18.39 1.62 14.04
C LEU A 629 -18.09 0.16 13.72
N LYS A 630 -16.80 -0.16 13.53
CA LYS A 630 -16.36 -1.54 13.29
C LYS A 630 -16.25 -2.33 14.59
N SER A 631 -16.43 -3.64 14.51
CA SER A 631 -16.00 -4.54 15.58
C SER A 631 -14.50 -4.38 15.83
N SER A 632 -14.05 -4.70 17.05
CA SER A 632 -12.65 -4.55 17.43
C SER A 632 -11.70 -5.42 16.60
N LEU A 633 -12.16 -6.56 16.05
CA LEU A 633 -11.38 -7.35 15.11
C LEU A 633 -11.22 -6.64 13.76
N HIS A 634 -12.32 -6.19 13.15
CA HIS A 634 -12.31 -5.49 11.86
C HIS A 634 -11.61 -4.12 11.89
N SER A 635 -11.56 -3.47 13.06
CA SER A 635 -10.86 -2.19 13.24
C SER A 635 -9.34 -2.38 13.46
N ASN A 636 -8.94 -3.33 14.31
CA ASN A 636 -7.54 -3.44 14.75
C ASN A 636 -6.70 -4.46 13.96
N ILE A 637 -7.26 -5.60 13.52
CA ILE A 637 -6.48 -6.67 12.89
C ILE A 637 -5.92 -6.24 11.51
N PRO A 638 -6.70 -5.58 10.63
CA PRO A 638 -6.17 -5.08 9.36
C PRO A 638 -5.11 -3.99 9.52
N SER A 639 -5.07 -3.28 10.66
CA SER A 639 -4.10 -2.20 10.92
C SER A 639 -2.78 -2.68 11.56
N LEU A 640 -2.64 -3.98 11.80
CA LEU A 640 -1.40 -4.58 12.30
C LEU A 640 -0.29 -4.44 11.26
N ARG A 641 0.91 -4.08 11.72
CA ARG A 641 2.02 -3.68 10.86
C ARG A 641 3.07 -4.77 10.78
N LEU A 642 3.52 -5.04 9.57
CA LEU A 642 4.80 -5.71 9.34
C LEU A 642 5.94 -4.84 9.88
N CYS A 643 6.80 -5.44 10.71
CA CYS A 643 8.01 -4.75 11.18
C CYS A 643 9.03 -4.54 10.05
N ASN A 644 8.97 -5.34 8.98
CA ASN A 644 9.77 -5.16 7.77
C ASN A 644 8.86 -4.74 6.60
N VAL A 645 8.99 -3.48 6.17
CA VAL A 645 8.15 -2.86 5.13
C VAL A 645 8.50 -3.30 3.70
N ASN A 646 9.58 -4.07 3.52
CA ASN A 646 9.98 -4.57 2.20
C ASN A 646 9.16 -5.78 1.73
N TYR A 647 8.24 -6.26 2.57
CA TYR A 647 7.39 -7.41 2.26
C TYR A 647 5.91 -7.01 2.32
N LEU A 648 5.11 -7.72 1.54
CA LEU A 648 3.65 -7.66 1.58
C LEU A 648 3.11 -8.93 2.19
N VAL A 649 2.18 -8.82 3.14
CA VAL A 649 1.53 -9.97 3.79
C VAL A 649 0.93 -10.92 2.74
N SER A 650 0.28 -10.37 1.71
CA SER A 650 -0.34 -11.12 0.61
C SER A 650 0.66 -11.90 -0.27
N LYS A 651 1.95 -11.61 -0.15
CA LYS A 651 3.03 -12.22 -0.94
C LYS A 651 4.02 -13.02 -0.08
N LEU A 652 3.68 -13.25 1.18
CA LEU A 652 4.49 -14.12 2.04
C LEU A 652 4.21 -15.59 1.73
N ASP A 653 5.27 -16.41 1.79
CA ASP A 653 5.12 -17.85 1.62
C ASP A 653 4.21 -18.44 2.69
N LYS A 654 3.46 -19.49 2.32
CA LYS A 654 2.52 -20.16 3.23
C LYS A 654 3.16 -20.57 4.56
N TYR A 655 4.39 -21.10 4.54
CA TYR A 655 5.08 -21.52 5.77
C TYR A 655 5.42 -20.33 6.69
N VAL A 656 5.63 -19.14 6.13
CA VAL A 656 5.85 -17.90 6.90
C VAL A 656 4.56 -17.46 7.55
N LEU A 657 3.44 -17.54 6.83
CA LEU A 657 2.11 -17.22 7.38
C LEU A 657 1.71 -18.21 8.50
N GLU A 658 1.98 -19.50 8.32
CA GLU A 658 1.71 -20.53 9.32
C GLU A 658 2.63 -20.41 10.55
N ASN A 659 3.87 -19.95 10.36
CA ASN A 659 4.89 -19.82 11.41
C ASN A 659 5.64 -18.49 11.30
N PRO A 660 4.99 -17.35 11.63
CA PRO A 660 5.58 -16.03 11.46
C PRO A 660 6.84 -15.87 12.33
N PRO A 661 7.98 -15.46 11.75
CA PRO A 661 9.14 -15.02 12.50
C PRO A 661 8.78 -13.89 13.45
N TYR A 662 9.28 -13.96 14.67
CA TYR A 662 9.04 -12.94 15.70
C TYR A 662 9.41 -11.53 15.22
N GLU A 663 10.49 -11.39 14.45
CA GLU A 663 10.94 -10.13 13.90
C GLU A 663 9.97 -9.48 12.89
N LEU A 664 9.04 -10.24 12.30
CA LEU A 664 8.04 -9.69 11.36
C LEU A 664 6.79 -9.19 12.09
N THR A 665 6.40 -9.81 13.20
CA THR A 665 5.13 -9.54 13.90
C THR A 665 5.28 -8.79 15.20
N SER A 666 6.42 -8.92 15.89
CA SER A 666 6.60 -8.36 17.24
C SER A 666 6.78 -6.86 17.20
N SER A 667 5.78 -6.14 17.68
CA SER A 667 5.93 -4.75 18.11
C SER A 667 4.94 -4.43 19.22
N LYS A 668 5.30 -3.50 20.11
CA LYS A 668 4.39 -3.00 21.16
C LYS A 668 3.07 -2.51 20.59
N TYR A 669 3.09 -1.93 19.38
CA TYR A 669 1.91 -1.46 18.68
C TYR A 669 0.98 -2.63 18.33
N ASN A 670 1.52 -3.69 17.70
CA ASN A 670 0.75 -4.87 17.32
C ASN A 670 0.18 -5.60 18.54
N ASP A 671 1.01 -5.81 19.58
CA ASP A 671 0.59 -6.48 20.81
C ASP A 671 -0.58 -5.74 21.48
N THR A 672 -0.50 -4.40 21.55
CA THR A 672 -1.55 -3.56 22.14
C THR A 672 -2.87 -3.69 21.38
N ARG A 673 -2.81 -3.69 20.04
CA ARG A 673 -4.00 -3.82 19.18
C ARG A 673 -4.64 -5.20 19.30
N ILE A 674 -3.83 -6.27 19.28
CA ILE A 674 -4.30 -7.65 19.44
C ILE A 674 -4.99 -7.83 20.80
N VAL A 675 -4.33 -7.42 21.89
CA VAL A 675 -4.90 -7.55 23.24
C VAL A 675 -6.15 -6.69 23.39
N SER A 676 -6.18 -5.47 22.84
CA SER A 676 -7.37 -4.63 22.84
C SER A 676 -8.56 -5.30 22.16
N SER A 677 -8.36 -5.95 21.01
CA SER A 677 -9.43 -6.68 20.33
C SER A 677 -9.95 -7.86 21.15
N ILE A 678 -9.05 -8.62 21.76
CA ILE A 678 -9.41 -9.74 22.63
C ILE A 678 -10.22 -9.29 23.85
N MET A 679 -9.83 -8.19 24.48
CA MET A 679 -10.51 -7.66 25.67
C MET A 679 -11.89 -7.07 25.36
N GLN A 680 -12.07 -6.50 24.18
CA GLN A 680 -13.33 -5.86 23.77
C GLN A 680 -14.36 -6.88 23.25
N SER A 681 -13.89 -7.99 22.69
CA SER A 681 -14.73 -9.03 22.09
C SER A 681 -15.35 -9.97 23.12
N LYS A 682 -16.65 -10.24 22.98
CA LYS A 682 -17.34 -11.35 23.64
C LYS A 682 -17.43 -12.51 22.64
N PHE A 683 -16.49 -13.44 22.79
CA PHE A 683 -16.34 -14.61 21.93
C PHE A 683 -17.54 -15.56 22.00
N SER A 684 -17.81 -16.25 20.90
CA SER A 684 -18.91 -17.20 20.76
C SER A 684 -18.39 -18.54 20.28
N ASN A 685 -18.94 -19.65 20.81
CA ASN A 685 -18.59 -21.00 20.33
C ASN A 685 -19.02 -21.25 18.88
N GLN A 686 -19.88 -20.40 18.32
CA GLN A 686 -20.37 -20.53 16.94
C GLN A 686 -19.46 -19.84 15.91
N VAL A 687 -18.56 -18.96 16.36
CA VAL A 687 -17.70 -18.15 15.48
C VAL A 687 -16.28 -18.65 15.61
N ASN A 688 -15.66 -19.02 14.50
CA ASN A 688 -14.22 -19.30 14.47
C ASN A 688 -13.45 -17.99 14.26
N GLU A 689 -13.01 -17.35 15.34
CA GLU A 689 -12.32 -16.06 15.25
C GLU A 689 -10.92 -16.19 14.64
N ASP A 690 -10.25 -17.34 14.78
CA ASP A 690 -8.96 -17.56 14.12
C ASP A 690 -9.13 -17.58 12.60
N HIS A 691 -10.23 -18.15 12.09
CA HIS A 691 -10.56 -18.07 10.67
C HIS A 691 -10.84 -16.63 10.21
N LEU A 692 -11.56 -15.84 11.01
CA LEU A 692 -11.78 -14.41 10.72
C LEU A 692 -10.45 -13.64 10.69
N VAL A 693 -9.61 -13.81 11.71
CA VAL A 693 -8.29 -13.17 11.78
C VAL A 693 -7.42 -13.61 10.61
N ASN A 694 -7.48 -14.88 10.20
CA ASN A 694 -6.77 -15.35 9.03
C ASN A 694 -7.20 -14.65 7.75
N ASN A 695 -8.50 -14.37 7.58
CA ASN A 695 -9.01 -13.65 6.43
C ASN A 695 -8.66 -12.16 6.46
N LEU A 696 -8.61 -11.55 7.65
CA LEU A 696 -8.27 -10.14 7.81
C LEU A 696 -6.77 -9.87 7.70
N ASN A 697 -5.95 -10.74 8.32
CA ASN A 697 -4.50 -10.64 8.32
C ASN A 697 -3.85 -11.99 8.68
N PRO A 698 -3.54 -12.84 7.69
CA PRO A 698 -3.12 -14.23 7.92
C PRO A 698 -1.84 -14.34 8.75
N LEU A 699 -0.93 -13.39 8.62
CA LEU A 699 0.34 -13.35 9.35
C LEU A 699 0.15 -13.27 10.87
N PHE A 700 -0.94 -12.64 11.33
CA PHE A 700 -1.18 -12.41 12.76
C PHE A 700 -2.14 -13.41 13.39
N THR A 701 -2.61 -14.42 12.65
CA THR A 701 -3.46 -15.49 13.17
C THR A 701 -2.82 -16.18 14.38
N LYS A 702 -1.61 -16.72 14.22
CA LYS A 702 -0.92 -17.44 15.30
C LYS A 702 -0.61 -16.55 16.52
N PRO A 703 -0.04 -15.34 16.36
CA PRO A 703 0.09 -14.39 17.47
C PRO A 703 -1.24 -14.12 18.19
N PHE A 704 -2.31 -13.87 17.43
CA PHE A 704 -3.64 -13.61 17.99
C PHE A 704 -4.15 -14.80 18.82
N SER A 705 -4.14 -16.03 18.28
CA SER A 705 -4.61 -17.22 19.00
C SER A 705 -3.81 -17.46 20.28
N GLN A 706 -2.50 -17.23 20.24
CA GLN A 706 -1.65 -17.32 21.44
C GLN A 706 -2.08 -16.32 22.52
N PHE A 707 -2.21 -15.04 22.17
CA PHE A 707 -2.66 -14.01 23.13
C PHE A 707 -4.07 -14.29 23.65
N LYS A 708 -4.99 -14.73 22.78
CA LYS A 708 -6.37 -15.07 23.13
C LYS A 708 -6.42 -16.20 24.14
N ASN A 709 -5.72 -17.31 23.89
CA ASN A 709 -5.71 -18.46 24.80
C ASN A 709 -5.16 -18.09 26.17
N ILE A 710 -4.05 -17.35 26.21
CA ILE A 710 -3.45 -16.94 27.49
C ILE A 710 -4.35 -15.96 28.24
N TYR A 711 -5.01 -15.05 27.53
CA TYR A 711 -5.99 -14.15 28.14
C TYR A 711 -7.17 -14.92 28.74
N ILE A 712 -7.72 -15.91 28.03
CA ILE A 712 -8.83 -16.75 28.51
C ILE A 712 -8.40 -17.56 29.74
N GLU A 713 -7.22 -18.21 29.70
CA GLU A 713 -6.67 -18.95 30.84
C GLU A 713 -6.43 -18.04 32.05
N LEU A 714 -5.93 -16.83 31.83
CA LEU A 714 -5.75 -15.83 32.87
C LEU A 714 -7.10 -15.42 33.48
N CYS A 715 -8.12 -15.14 32.65
CA CYS A 715 -9.47 -14.81 33.13
C CYS A 715 -10.06 -15.95 33.97
N GLN A 716 -9.94 -17.19 33.50
CA GLN A 716 -10.43 -18.37 34.21
C GLN A 716 -9.72 -18.55 35.55
N SER A 717 -8.39 -18.43 35.57
CA SER A 717 -7.60 -18.56 36.80
C SER A 717 -7.95 -17.48 37.83
N ILE A 718 -8.15 -16.24 37.39
CA ILE A 718 -8.58 -15.13 38.26
C ILE A 718 -10.01 -15.37 38.75
N ASN A 719 -10.93 -15.83 37.88
CA ASN A 719 -12.31 -16.15 38.26
C ASN A 719 -12.35 -17.27 39.31
N ILE A 720 -11.61 -18.37 39.12
CA ILE A 720 -11.52 -19.49 40.07
C ILE A 720 -10.97 -18.99 41.41
N PHE A 721 -9.83 -18.28 41.38
CA PHE A 721 -9.23 -17.72 42.58
C PHE A 721 -10.21 -16.78 43.30
N TYR A 722 -10.89 -15.91 42.56
CA TYR A 722 -11.82 -14.96 43.15
C TYR A 722 -13.06 -15.64 43.73
N ASN A 723 -13.74 -16.49 42.97
CA ASN A 723 -15.02 -17.10 43.37
C ASN A 723 -14.83 -18.21 44.40
N GLU A 724 -13.78 -19.02 44.30
CA GLU A 724 -13.58 -20.16 45.20
C GLU A 724 -12.72 -19.81 46.42
N GLN A 725 -11.69 -18.96 46.26
CA GLN A 725 -10.73 -18.69 47.33
C GLN A 725 -10.92 -17.34 48.02
N LEU A 726 -11.41 -16.30 47.33
CA LEU A 726 -11.59 -14.99 47.95
C LEU A 726 -13.00 -14.76 48.50
N LEU A 727 -14.05 -15.15 47.79
CA LEU A 727 -15.43 -15.03 48.29
C LEU A 727 -15.69 -15.92 49.50
N SER A 728 -14.94 -17.00 49.67
CA SER A 728 -14.99 -17.86 50.85
C SER A 728 -14.31 -17.26 52.09
N ILE A 729 -13.52 -16.17 51.96
CA ILE A 729 -12.74 -15.52 53.03
C ILE A 729 -13.28 -14.11 53.31
N GLU A 730 -14.60 -13.97 53.41
CA GLU A 730 -15.36 -12.73 53.14
C GLU A 730 -14.97 -11.46 53.95
N GLN A 731 -14.16 -11.54 55.03
CA GLN A 731 -14.13 -10.50 56.06
C GLN A 731 -12.79 -9.78 56.37
N ASP A 732 -11.64 -10.14 55.80
CA ASP A 732 -10.38 -9.41 56.11
C ASP A 732 -9.61 -8.96 54.86
N ILE A 733 -9.55 -7.63 54.64
CA ILE A 733 -8.76 -6.97 53.58
C ILE A 733 -7.27 -7.32 53.72
N LYS A 734 -6.79 -7.54 54.95
CA LYS A 734 -5.39 -7.90 55.20
C LYS A 734 -5.09 -9.33 54.73
N GLN A 735 -5.98 -10.27 55.02
CA GLN A 735 -5.88 -11.65 54.56
C GLN A 735 -6.02 -11.76 53.04
N PHE A 736 -6.92 -10.98 52.43
CA PHE A 736 -7.03 -10.82 50.98
C PHE A 736 -5.70 -10.35 50.36
N ASN A 737 -5.09 -9.29 50.91
CA ASN A 737 -3.82 -8.74 50.40
C ASN A 737 -2.66 -9.75 50.55
N GLU A 738 -2.62 -10.53 51.64
CA GLU A 738 -1.63 -11.58 51.86
C GLU A 738 -1.79 -12.75 50.87
N THR A 739 -3.01 -13.25 50.64
CA THR A 739 -3.28 -14.32 49.67
C THR A 739 -3.01 -13.86 48.23
N ALA A 740 -3.39 -12.63 47.88
CA ALA A 740 -3.11 -12.05 46.57
C ALA A 740 -1.60 -11.85 46.33
N LYS A 741 -0.83 -11.42 47.34
CA LYS A 741 0.64 -11.30 47.26
C LYS A 741 1.36 -12.63 47.04
N LYS A 742 0.82 -13.75 47.56
CA LYS A 742 1.37 -15.09 47.35
C LYS A 742 1.24 -15.56 45.90
N TYR A 743 0.15 -15.17 45.25
CA TYR A 743 -0.15 -15.57 43.87
C TYR A 743 0.43 -14.59 42.84
N LEU A 744 0.49 -13.29 43.15
CA LEU A 744 0.76 -12.24 42.17
C LEU A 744 1.63 -11.11 42.77
N ARG A 745 2.69 -10.72 42.07
CA ARG A 745 3.63 -9.67 42.53
C ARG A 745 2.95 -8.29 42.59
N GLY A 746 2.92 -7.68 43.77
CA GLY A 746 2.76 -6.23 43.99
C GLY A 746 1.51 -5.56 43.36
N ASN A 747 1.67 -4.95 42.18
CA ASN A 747 0.69 -4.07 41.50
C ASN A 747 -0.68 -4.71 41.24
N LEU A 748 -0.76 -6.03 41.33
CA LEU A 748 -1.95 -6.82 41.00
C LEU A 748 -2.96 -6.88 42.13
N VAL A 749 -2.55 -6.57 43.35
CA VAL A 749 -3.45 -6.47 44.51
C VAL A 749 -4.53 -5.40 44.29
N GLY A 750 -4.19 -4.30 43.60
CA GLY A 750 -5.15 -3.24 43.24
C GLY A 750 -6.24 -3.70 42.26
N LEU A 751 -5.92 -4.64 41.35
CA LEU A 751 -6.88 -5.19 40.39
C LEU A 751 -8.02 -5.93 41.09
N PHE A 752 -7.70 -6.81 42.04
CA PHE A 752 -8.71 -7.59 42.76
C PHE A 752 -9.59 -6.71 43.66
N TYR A 753 -9.04 -5.62 44.21
CA TYR A 753 -9.83 -4.64 44.95
C TYR A 753 -10.87 -3.98 44.05
N ASN A 754 -10.48 -3.60 42.83
CA ASN A 754 -11.39 -3.01 41.86
C ASN A 754 -12.43 -4.02 41.34
N LEU A 755 -12.05 -5.29 41.13
CA LEU A 755 -12.99 -6.38 40.81
C LEU A 755 -14.06 -6.55 41.90
N LYS A 756 -13.66 -6.49 43.18
CA LYS A 756 -14.57 -6.54 44.33
C LYS A 756 -15.51 -5.34 44.38
N LYS A 757 -15.00 -4.14 44.10
CA LYS A 757 -15.80 -2.92 43.99
C LYS A 757 -16.82 -3.04 42.86
N PHE A 758 -16.39 -3.47 41.67
CA PHE A 758 -17.24 -3.67 40.50
C PHE A 758 -18.39 -4.67 40.78
N ARG A 759 -18.13 -5.79 41.47
CA ARG A 759 -19.19 -6.73 41.89
C ARG A 759 -20.27 -6.05 42.72
N LYS A 760 -19.86 -5.24 43.71
CA LYS A 760 -20.79 -4.52 44.60
C LYS A 760 -21.63 -3.52 43.83
N GLU A 761 -21.04 -2.86 42.84
CA GLU A 761 -21.72 -1.87 42.00
C GLU A 761 -22.70 -2.53 41.00
N GLN A 762 -22.36 -3.70 40.46
CA GLN A 762 -23.17 -4.41 39.46
C GLN A 762 -24.18 -5.40 40.05
N ASN A 763 -24.20 -5.58 41.38
CA ASN A 763 -25.10 -6.47 42.10
C ASN A 763 -25.12 -7.92 41.55
N CYS A 764 -23.98 -8.40 41.04
CA CYS A 764 -23.89 -9.68 40.34
C CYS A 764 -23.40 -10.80 41.27
N ALA A 765 -24.06 -11.96 41.21
CA ALA A 765 -23.74 -13.13 42.03
C ALA A 765 -22.34 -13.69 41.73
N ASP A 766 -21.91 -13.64 40.47
CA ASP A 766 -20.59 -14.11 40.01
C ASP A 766 -19.79 -12.97 39.37
N VAL A 767 -18.49 -12.91 39.66
CA VAL A 767 -17.58 -11.98 38.97
C VAL A 767 -17.02 -12.68 37.75
N ASN A 768 -17.29 -12.10 36.58
CA ASN A 768 -16.62 -12.48 35.34
C ASN A 768 -15.55 -11.42 35.02
N VAL A 769 -14.28 -11.78 35.23
CA VAL A 769 -13.12 -10.90 35.01
C VAL A 769 -13.01 -10.43 33.55
N ALA A 770 -13.39 -11.27 32.59
CA ALA A 770 -13.42 -10.86 31.19
C ALA A 770 -14.46 -9.74 30.97
N ASN A 771 -15.65 -9.86 31.57
CA ASN A 771 -16.67 -8.80 31.53
C ASN A 771 -16.20 -7.52 32.25
N TYR A 772 -15.47 -7.64 33.36
CA TYR A 772 -14.90 -6.49 34.06
C TYR A 772 -13.91 -5.72 33.19
N TRP A 773 -12.93 -6.41 32.61
CA TRP A 773 -11.92 -5.80 31.75
C TRP A 773 -12.53 -5.17 30.49
N ARG A 774 -13.54 -5.84 29.93
CA ARG A 774 -14.33 -5.29 28.82
C ARG A 774 -15.04 -4.00 29.22
N ASN A 775 -15.82 -4.02 30.30
CA ASN A 775 -16.60 -2.85 30.73
C ASN A 775 -15.68 -1.66 31.10
N LEU A 776 -14.52 -1.92 31.70
CA LEU A 776 -13.52 -0.87 31.94
C LEU A 776 -12.97 -0.25 30.65
N SER A 777 -12.73 -1.08 29.63
CA SER A 777 -12.21 -0.63 28.35
C SER A 777 -13.18 0.31 27.60
N PHE A 778 -14.48 0.19 27.88
CA PHE A 778 -15.53 1.06 27.34
C PHE A 778 -15.77 2.31 28.21
N SER A 779 -15.83 2.17 29.54
CA SER A 779 -16.17 3.29 30.45
C SER A 779 -15.12 4.41 30.52
N ASN A 780 -13.85 4.12 30.23
CA ASN A 780 -12.77 5.13 30.26
C ASN A 780 -12.73 6.06 29.02
N ARG A 781 -13.67 5.93 28.07
CA ARG A 781 -13.76 6.81 26.89
C ARG A 781 -14.65 8.04 27.09
N GLU A 782 -15.40 8.13 28.20
CA GLU A 782 -16.40 9.20 28.42
C GLU A 782 -15.85 10.51 29.03
N ASN A 783 -14.57 10.58 29.44
CA ASN A 783 -13.99 11.80 30.03
C ASN A 783 -12.67 12.23 29.33
N PRO A 784 -12.73 12.98 28.22
CA PRO A 784 -11.56 13.40 27.45
C PRO A 784 -10.75 14.54 28.10
N SER A 785 -11.26 15.13 29.19
CA SER A 785 -10.65 16.30 29.86
C SER A 785 -9.36 15.98 30.62
N THR A 786 -9.02 14.71 30.81
CA THR A 786 -7.69 14.28 31.23
C THR A 786 -6.84 13.89 30.02
N THR A 787 -5.88 14.76 29.70
CA THR A 787 -4.83 14.59 28.68
C THR A 787 -4.25 13.17 28.60
N HIS A 788 -4.69 12.39 27.60
CA HIS A 788 -3.88 11.63 26.63
C HIS A 788 -4.69 10.46 26.04
N ASN A 789 -4.83 10.44 24.71
CA ASN A 789 -5.29 9.30 23.92
C ASN A 789 -4.60 8.00 24.36
N THR A 790 -5.28 7.23 25.19
CA THR A 790 -4.91 5.87 25.51
C THR A 790 -6.18 5.11 25.83
N ILE A 791 -6.58 4.17 24.97
CA ILE A 791 -7.00 2.87 25.51
C ILE A 791 -5.91 2.53 26.50
N ASN A 792 -6.23 2.55 27.80
CA ASN A 792 -5.30 2.80 28.88
C ASN A 792 -4.05 1.93 28.71
N PHE A 793 -2.97 2.52 28.18
CA PHE A 793 -1.74 1.79 27.86
C PHE A 793 -1.21 1.13 29.12
N GLN A 794 -1.57 1.65 30.29
CA GLN A 794 -1.28 1.11 31.61
C GLN A 794 -2.10 -0.14 31.94
N GLU A 795 -3.36 -0.25 31.54
CA GLU A 795 -4.20 -1.45 31.73
C GLU A 795 -3.84 -2.55 30.74
N VAL A 796 -3.70 -2.22 29.45
CA VAL A 796 -3.18 -3.17 28.45
C VAL A 796 -1.77 -3.59 28.84
N ARG A 797 -0.94 -2.68 29.36
CA ARG A 797 0.37 -3.02 29.94
C ARG A 797 0.26 -3.86 31.19
N GLN A 798 -0.69 -3.63 32.10
CA GLN A 798 -0.89 -4.47 33.29
C GLN A 798 -1.33 -5.88 32.90
N VAL A 799 -2.22 -6.01 31.90
CA VAL A 799 -2.63 -7.30 31.35
C VAL A 799 -1.46 -7.96 30.60
N LEU A 800 -0.67 -7.22 29.81
CA LEU A 800 0.54 -7.74 29.17
C LEU A 800 1.62 -8.16 30.18
N GLU A 801 1.79 -7.39 31.26
CA GLU A 801 2.68 -7.72 32.40
C GLU A 801 2.17 -8.98 33.12
N LEU A 802 0.87 -9.10 33.33
CA LEU A 802 0.23 -10.31 33.87
C LEU A 802 0.42 -11.53 32.97
N ILE A 803 0.13 -11.40 31.68
CA ILE A 803 0.32 -12.43 30.67
C ILE A 803 1.78 -12.88 30.65
N SER A 804 2.73 -11.93 30.72
CA SER A 804 4.16 -12.21 30.78
C SER A 804 4.57 -12.95 32.07
N ILE A 805 4.08 -12.50 33.24
CA ILE A 805 4.32 -13.18 34.53
C ILE A 805 3.73 -14.59 34.52
N TYR A 806 2.51 -14.75 34.00
CA TYR A 806 1.79 -16.01 33.94
C TYR A 806 2.44 -17.01 32.99
N LYS A 807 2.88 -16.58 31.79
CA LYS A 807 3.71 -17.39 30.88
C LYS A 807 4.96 -17.94 31.60
N ASN A 808 5.67 -17.09 32.33
CA ASN A 808 6.85 -17.50 33.09
C ASN A 808 6.51 -18.48 34.22
N HIS A 809 5.34 -18.33 34.86
CA HIS A 809 4.90 -19.26 35.90
C HIS A 809 4.56 -20.65 35.33
N ILE A 810 3.81 -20.72 34.23
CA ILE A 810 3.50 -21.99 33.53
C ILE A 810 4.79 -22.68 33.08
N ASN A 811 5.71 -21.96 32.43
CA ASN A 811 6.98 -22.52 31.97
C ASN A 811 7.86 -23.07 33.10
N ASN A 812 7.73 -22.53 34.32
CA ASN A 812 8.43 -23.03 35.50
C ASN A 812 7.71 -24.24 36.14
N LEU A 813 6.42 -24.43 35.90
CA LEU A 813 5.64 -25.58 36.38
C LEU A 813 5.74 -26.77 35.41
N SER A 814 5.90 -26.53 34.10
CA SER A 814 6.09 -27.57 33.08
C SER A 814 7.53 -28.08 32.95
N GLY A 815 8.47 -27.50 33.70
CA GLY A 815 9.89 -27.89 33.77
C GLY A 815 10.25 -28.80 34.95
N ASN A 816 9.28 -29.37 35.67
CA ASN A 816 9.47 -30.33 36.76
C ASN A 816 8.74 -31.65 36.50
#